data_AF-A2FKN4-F1
#
_entry.id   AF-A2FKN4-F1
#
_cell.length_a   1.000
_cell.length_b   1.000
_cell.length_c   1.000
_cell.angle_alpha   90.00
_cell.angle_beta   90.00
_cell.angle_gamma   90.00
#
_symmetry.space_group_name_H-M   'P 1'
#
loop_
_entity.id
_entity.type
_entity.pdbx_description
1 polymer ?
#
loop_
_entity_poly.entity_id
_entity_poly.type
_entity_poly.pdbx_seq_one_letter_code
_entity_poly.pdbx_strand_id
1 'polypeptide(L)'
;MPVSSPELIGAISNAITSTECTAPSVTVQYTAYSLGASIIKPMVVQMKWDKPILELNSQILSEMVLNYAIVYGIPTVKNHPDKIVQYITSGAAVTLYFKLLARLLEDIDVVINDTNLILYEFFQKKIPSDVIFNGLKNIREYADNMSEICQYADMEIAILPSEFQITQTFDRFKAVIDNINTLCKLIETIINTYLRNPQQVVNYQVQYEKLHEITSTNVPVFTRLFSYLADQASSQYTPVFEENEFNSFCNYLKSLNDIVSKVVLVTFKITKYNPPSFPAIQQILDQLLVRFSIITIKMTSLMRFRGDYNDDIEEVEKAYKEIGQTIKSLYDSLTQTLATIPAPSSVLIGKRLNETFETLAQLLSPLTQKLNSVEESIHSDPRSSVFQFHSKSFETELVRKAHPFIKAQILLTWNLFNYQIPIEQVITECYNVESFFQSFNEAISKFISESNNTHLQKRYGRQRANIFYEYTQFVQSLYNLQQDIKSTSVRSFVAMCSIKLIFALCSLDNDQVIEDALDALRKGLAVKNAMIYSEEKNTVVKLLETVSVYVNPADKLAQTILAISIKMIIESADKIPQDIQPEDYEKVTHVLDQNYNIGLAMSAIQTSIPKTSQTQSLLSQLDIYSQIFMKFSHGYRVAIMMQTAHEGETLMRAMTQMLTSLNNTGEKTKALRESASDCVASLKNVLSKPPPYGVFYRNYMTDMFKLITSAYKEVTQMTWEFEQIFVDSNDSANIRNSIMTCNKCVENVIKTMPFVHRLFHENRLEVPALSGVIAKDSIEKCIQQIKHLQSDPVQNYVSAFNTVIKLIETSYDIGTFTGFKNIANSLKQNAELLDSVATRIALSGGTVNEDIKLALKGVEEAQKRLIPICEALEFELVSMQK
;
A
#
# COMPACT_ATOMS: atom_id res chain seq x y z
N MET A 1 9.10 16.16 14.42
CA MET A 1 10.27 17.06 14.43
C MET A 1 10.26 17.83 13.12
N PRO A 2 10.78 19.08 13.07
CA PRO A 2 10.89 19.86 11.84
C PRO A 2 11.68 19.10 10.77
N VAL A 3 11.36 19.32 9.50
CA VAL A 3 12.12 18.72 8.38
C VAL A 3 13.47 19.42 8.30
N SER A 4 14.55 18.65 8.15
CA SER A 4 15.89 19.22 8.17
C SER A 4 16.17 20.05 6.91
N SER A 5 16.90 21.16 7.05
CA SER A 5 17.28 21.99 5.88
C SER A 5 18.04 21.21 4.80
N PRO A 6 18.98 20.29 5.12
CA PRO A 6 19.61 19.43 4.11
C PRO A 6 18.63 18.57 3.31
N GLU A 7 17.59 18.04 3.96
CA GLU A 7 16.55 17.24 3.31
C GLU A 7 15.72 18.08 2.33
N LEU A 8 15.33 19.29 2.75
CA LEU A 8 14.60 20.23 1.88
C LEU A 8 15.46 20.72 0.70
N ILE A 9 16.75 20.98 0.91
CA ILE A 9 17.68 21.34 -0.17
C ILE A 9 17.86 20.17 -1.14
N GLY A 10 17.96 18.94 -0.62
CA GLY A 10 17.93 17.72 -1.42
C GLY A 10 16.66 17.61 -2.26
N ALA A 11 15.50 17.96 -1.70
CA ALA A 11 14.23 17.98 -2.42
C ALA A 11 14.19 19.01 -3.55
N ILE A 12 14.79 20.20 -3.38
CA ILE A 12 14.94 21.18 -4.48
C ILE A 12 15.78 20.58 -5.60
N SER A 13 16.93 19.97 -5.26
CA SER A 13 17.80 19.31 -6.24
C SER A 13 17.06 18.18 -6.95
N ASN A 14 16.28 17.39 -6.21
CA ASN A 14 15.45 16.33 -6.78
C ASN A 14 14.43 16.88 -7.77
N ALA A 15 13.72 17.95 -7.42
CA ALA A 15 12.67 18.53 -8.24
C ALA A 15 13.19 19.07 -9.59
N ILE A 16 14.44 19.55 -9.66
CA ILE A 16 15.00 20.13 -10.89
C ILE A 16 15.86 19.16 -11.73
N THR A 17 16.29 18.05 -11.13
CA THR A 17 17.12 17.06 -11.81
C THR A 17 16.24 16.08 -12.57
N SER A 18 16.53 15.86 -13.86
CA SER A 18 15.79 14.89 -14.69
C SER A 18 15.82 13.49 -14.05
N THR A 19 14.77 12.70 -14.27
CA THR A 19 14.57 11.36 -13.69
C THR A 19 15.81 10.46 -13.82
N GLU A 20 16.59 10.63 -14.89
CA GLU A 20 17.76 9.82 -15.25
C GLU A 20 19.05 10.17 -14.49
N CYS A 21 19.11 11.32 -13.82
CA CYS A 21 20.29 11.78 -13.10
C CYS A 21 20.15 11.62 -11.58
N THR A 22 21.23 11.23 -10.91
CA THR A 22 21.31 11.27 -9.45
C THR A 22 21.41 12.72 -8.99
N ALA A 23 20.55 13.12 -8.05
CA ALA A 23 20.56 14.48 -7.54
C ALA A 23 21.86 14.74 -6.76
N PRO A 24 22.62 15.79 -7.09
CA PRO A 24 23.84 16.12 -6.37
C PRO A 24 23.54 16.55 -4.93
N SER A 25 24.46 16.25 -4.02
CA SER A 25 24.45 16.89 -2.70
C SER A 25 24.89 18.34 -2.86
N VAL A 26 24.01 19.27 -2.51
CA VAL A 26 24.26 20.70 -2.65
C VAL A 26 24.12 21.38 -1.29
N THR A 27 25.05 22.29 -0.99
CA THR A 27 24.92 23.22 0.13
C THR A 27 24.57 24.60 -0.40
N VAL A 28 23.52 25.21 0.15
CA VAL A 28 23.11 26.58 -0.18
C VAL A 28 23.26 27.51 1.02
N GLN A 29 23.57 28.76 0.72
CA GLN A 29 23.50 29.86 1.67
C GLN A 29 22.13 30.52 1.56
N TYR A 30 21.45 30.74 2.67
CA TYR A 30 20.18 31.46 2.66
C TYR A 30 20.01 32.22 3.97
N THR A 31 19.37 33.38 3.88
CA THR A 31 19.25 34.34 4.97
C THR A 31 18.03 34.12 5.85
N ALA A 32 17.10 33.25 5.44
CA ALA A 32 15.82 33.02 6.12
C ALA A 32 15.97 32.62 7.61
N TYR A 33 17.00 31.85 7.94
CA TYR A 33 17.31 31.51 9.33
C TYR A 33 17.70 32.75 10.15
N SER A 34 18.63 33.56 9.63
CA SER A 34 19.10 34.78 10.27
C SER A 34 18.00 35.84 10.40
N LEU A 35 17.14 35.95 9.39
CA LEU A 35 15.94 36.78 9.43
C LEU A 35 14.99 36.33 10.54
N GLY A 36 14.69 35.03 10.64
CA GLY A 36 13.85 34.50 11.70
C GLY A 36 14.41 34.72 13.10
N ALA A 37 15.73 34.56 13.25
CA ALA A 37 16.41 34.89 14.50
C ALA A 37 16.25 36.38 14.86
N SER A 38 16.35 37.27 13.86
CA SER A 38 16.24 38.73 14.08
C SER A 38 14.84 39.13 14.53
N ILE A 39 13.80 38.60 13.88
CA ILE A 39 12.38 38.86 14.22
C ILE A 39 12.02 38.39 15.63
N ILE A 40 12.61 37.28 16.10
CA ILE A 40 12.18 36.57 17.32
C ILE A 40 13.05 36.91 18.53
N LYS A 41 14.28 37.39 18.30
CA LYS A 41 15.22 37.82 19.34
C LYS A 41 14.62 38.79 20.37
N PRO A 42 13.81 39.80 20.00
CA PRO A 42 13.17 40.68 20.99
C PRO A 42 12.26 39.94 21.98
N MET A 43 11.49 38.95 21.50
CA MET A 43 10.59 38.13 22.35
C MET A 43 11.39 37.19 23.26
N VAL A 44 12.45 36.56 22.74
CA VAL A 44 13.35 35.69 23.52
C VAL A 44 14.02 36.45 24.65
N VAL A 45 14.51 37.67 24.37
CA VAL A 45 15.15 38.53 25.39
C VAL A 45 14.14 38.97 26.44
N GLN A 46 12.93 39.37 26.04
CA GLN A 46 11.87 39.79 26.96
C GLN A 46 11.42 38.65 27.89
N MET A 47 11.34 37.42 27.37
CA MET A 47 10.83 36.26 28.09
C MET A 47 11.90 35.41 28.77
N LYS A 48 13.19 35.74 28.57
CA LYS A 48 14.34 34.96 29.05
C LYS A 48 14.27 33.50 28.60
N TRP A 49 13.89 33.26 27.35
CA TRP A 49 13.82 31.92 26.77
C TRP A 49 15.21 31.37 26.47
N ASP A 50 15.33 30.04 26.59
CA ASP A 50 16.58 29.33 26.30
C ASP A 50 16.91 29.35 24.79
N LYS A 51 18.20 29.25 24.48
CA LYS A 51 18.74 29.23 23.11
C LYS A 51 18.04 28.25 22.15
N PRO A 52 17.63 27.03 22.55
CA PRO A 52 16.92 26.11 21.67
C PRO A 52 15.59 26.65 21.14
N ILE A 53 14.89 27.50 21.90
CA ILE A 53 13.64 28.13 21.47
C ILE A 53 13.93 29.13 20.34
N LEU A 54 14.99 29.92 20.44
CA LEU A 54 15.42 30.82 19.36
C LEU A 54 15.79 30.03 18.09
N GLU A 55 16.55 28.94 18.23
CA GLU A 55 17.00 28.13 17.09
C GLU A 55 15.82 27.45 16.37
N LEU A 56 14.91 26.83 17.11
CA LEU A 56 13.72 26.14 16.57
C LEU A 56 12.80 27.13 15.81
N ASN A 57 12.58 28.31 16.39
CA ASN A 57 11.74 29.33 15.79
C ASN A 57 12.36 30.00 14.56
N SER A 58 13.69 30.08 14.50
CA SER A 58 14.42 30.57 13.32
C SER A 58 14.33 29.60 12.14
N GLN A 59 14.13 28.30 12.40
CA GLN A 59 13.99 27.27 11.37
C GLN A 59 12.66 27.36 10.63
N ILE A 60 11.58 27.83 11.26
CA ILE A 60 10.23 27.97 10.65
C ILE A 60 10.28 28.73 9.33
N LEU A 61 10.93 29.91 9.32
CA LEU A 61 11.05 30.72 8.09
C LEU A 61 11.99 30.08 7.06
N SER A 62 12.97 29.31 7.51
CA SER A 62 13.86 28.55 6.63
C SER A 62 13.10 27.43 5.92
N GLU A 63 12.32 26.65 6.66
CA GLU A 63 11.49 25.56 6.14
C GLU A 63 10.47 26.09 5.12
N MET A 64 9.86 27.24 5.38
CA MET A 64 8.92 27.87 4.43
C MET A 64 9.58 28.31 3.13
N VAL A 65 10.73 29.00 3.20
CA VAL A 65 11.46 29.42 2.00
C VAL A 65 11.90 28.21 1.19
N LEU A 66 12.39 27.17 1.86
CA LEU A 66 12.84 25.96 1.17
C LEU A 66 11.67 25.16 0.58
N ASN A 67 10.52 25.07 1.26
CA ASN A 67 9.31 24.48 0.68
C ASN A 67 8.81 25.25 -0.55
N TYR A 68 8.84 26.58 -0.48
CA TYR A 68 8.50 27.41 -1.63
C TYR A 68 9.49 27.19 -2.78
N ALA A 69 10.78 27.05 -2.47
CA ALA A 69 11.85 26.79 -3.43
C ALA A 69 11.70 25.46 -4.19
N ILE A 70 11.22 24.38 -3.53
CA ILE A 70 11.03 23.06 -4.16
C ILE A 70 10.13 23.16 -5.40
N VAL A 71 9.09 24.01 -5.35
CA VAL A 71 8.12 24.17 -6.44
C VAL A 71 8.35 25.44 -7.27
N TYR A 72 9.41 26.21 -7.02
CA TYR A 72 9.55 27.59 -7.50
C TYR A 72 9.74 27.71 -9.02
N GLY A 73 10.65 26.93 -9.60
CA GLY A 73 10.94 26.98 -11.04
C GLY A 73 12.43 26.81 -11.35
N ILE A 74 12.76 26.78 -12.64
CA ILE A 74 14.14 26.68 -13.14
C ILE A 74 14.56 28.06 -13.66
N PRO A 75 15.72 28.61 -13.25
CA PRO A 75 16.17 29.92 -13.71
C PRO A 75 16.38 29.94 -15.24
N THR A 76 15.98 31.03 -15.90
CA THR A 76 16.12 31.19 -17.36
C THR A 76 17.57 31.31 -17.83
N VAL A 77 18.50 31.63 -16.93
CA VAL A 77 19.92 31.83 -17.22
C VAL A 77 20.66 30.48 -17.28
N LYS A 78 21.23 30.16 -18.45
CA LYS A 78 21.85 28.84 -18.74
C LYS A 78 23.34 28.70 -18.35
N ASN A 79 23.99 29.77 -17.89
CA ASN A 79 25.46 29.83 -17.83
C ASN A 79 26.11 29.34 -16.52
N HIS A 80 25.33 28.86 -15.54
CA HIS A 80 25.86 28.48 -14.21
C HIS A 80 25.15 27.25 -13.60
N PRO A 81 25.35 26.03 -14.17
CA PRO A 81 24.69 24.82 -13.69
C PRO A 81 24.96 24.53 -12.20
N ASP A 82 26.18 24.79 -11.72
CA ASP A 82 26.59 24.51 -10.34
C ASP A 82 25.92 25.39 -9.28
N LYS A 83 25.25 26.48 -9.68
CA LYS A 83 24.61 27.46 -8.79
C LYS A 83 23.07 27.45 -8.88
N ILE A 84 22.48 26.55 -9.67
CA ILE A 84 21.03 26.55 -9.92
C ILE A 84 20.24 26.47 -8.62
N VAL A 85 20.58 25.53 -7.72
CA VAL A 85 19.86 25.37 -6.44
C VAL A 85 19.95 26.63 -5.60
N GLN A 86 21.13 27.27 -5.55
CA GLN A 86 21.33 28.55 -4.84
C GLN A 86 20.44 29.65 -5.42
N TYR A 87 20.36 29.78 -6.75
CA TYR A 87 19.53 30.78 -7.40
C TYR A 87 18.04 30.54 -7.13
N ILE A 88 17.59 29.29 -7.17
CA ILE A 88 16.21 28.92 -6.85
C ILE A 88 15.87 29.29 -5.40
N THR A 89 16.74 28.95 -4.44
CA THR A 89 16.54 29.28 -3.03
C THR A 89 16.49 30.80 -2.82
N SER A 90 17.45 31.56 -3.36
CA SER A 90 17.47 33.03 -3.23
C SER A 90 16.31 33.70 -3.96
N GLY A 91 15.91 33.21 -5.13
CA GLY A 91 14.75 33.73 -5.86
C GLY A 91 13.44 33.51 -5.11
N ALA A 92 13.25 32.29 -4.59
CA ALA A 92 12.12 31.94 -3.73
C ALA A 92 12.07 32.85 -2.49
N ALA A 93 13.22 33.09 -1.83
CA ALA A 93 13.33 33.98 -0.69
C ALA A 93 12.94 35.42 -1.04
N VAL A 94 13.51 36.00 -2.11
CA VAL A 94 13.21 37.38 -2.56
C VAL A 94 11.73 37.55 -2.87
N THR A 95 11.14 36.62 -3.64
CA THR A 95 9.71 36.67 -3.96
C THR A 95 8.86 36.61 -2.70
N LEU A 96 9.19 35.72 -1.75
CA LEU A 96 8.45 35.61 -0.50
C LEU A 96 8.58 36.88 0.36
N TYR A 97 9.80 37.42 0.50
CA TYR A 97 10.06 38.62 1.28
C TYR A 97 9.33 39.84 0.71
N PHE A 98 9.33 40.02 -0.61
CA PHE A 98 8.58 41.12 -1.23
C PHE A 98 7.06 40.97 -1.11
N LYS A 99 6.51 39.74 -1.23
CA LYS A 99 5.09 39.48 -0.96
C LYS A 99 4.71 39.79 0.49
N LEU A 100 5.58 39.41 1.43
CA LEU A 100 5.41 39.73 2.85
C LEU A 100 5.48 41.26 3.05
N LEU A 101 6.48 41.95 2.52
CA LEU A 101 6.62 43.42 2.62
C LEU A 101 5.43 44.18 2.06
N ALA A 102 4.94 43.80 0.88
CA ALA A 102 3.74 44.40 0.29
C ALA A 102 2.53 44.27 1.23
N ARG A 103 2.31 43.06 1.75
CA ARG A 103 1.23 42.80 2.73
C ARG A 103 1.42 43.59 4.02
N LEU A 104 2.64 43.67 4.50
CA LEU A 104 2.97 44.35 5.74
C LEU A 104 2.73 45.87 5.63
N LEU A 105 3.02 46.47 4.47
CA LEU A 105 2.75 47.87 4.17
C LEU A 105 1.27 48.19 3.99
N GLU A 106 0.46 47.28 3.42
CA GLU A 106 -1.00 47.43 3.41
C GLU A 106 -1.57 47.61 4.83
N ASP A 107 -1.01 46.89 5.81
CA ASP A 107 -1.42 47.03 7.21
C ASP A 107 -1.04 48.41 7.78
N ILE A 108 0.12 48.95 7.40
CA ILE A 108 0.54 50.31 7.81
C ILE A 108 -0.35 51.36 7.17
N ASP A 109 -0.72 51.21 5.90
CA ASP A 109 -1.58 52.16 5.19
C ASP A 109 -2.93 52.33 5.90
N VAL A 110 -3.56 51.22 6.30
CA VAL A 110 -4.81 51.24 7.08
C VAL A 110 -4.63 52.03 8.38
N VAL A 111 -3.57 51.75 9.14
CA VAL A 111 -3.32 52.39 10.43
C VAL A 111 -3.01 53.89 10.30
N ILE A 112 -2.26 54.28 9.27
CA ILE A 112 -1.93 55.69 9.00
C ILE A 112 -3.18 56.48 8.59
N ASN A 113 -4.05 55.88 7.78
CA ASN A 113 -5.30 56.52 7.37
C ASN A 113 -6.28 56.68 8.55
N ASP A 114 -6.28 55.73 9.49
CA ASP A 114 -7.10 55.79 10.72
C ASP A 114 -6.53 56.74 11.79
N THR A 115 -5.30 57.23 11.64
CA THR A 115 -4.62 58.06 12.65
C THR A 115 -5.36 59.37 12.94
N ASN A 116 -5.97 59.99 11.92
CA ASN A 116 -6.78 61.20 12.08
C ASN A 116 -8.03 60.96 12.95
N LEU A 117 -8.66 59.80 12.79
CA LEU A 117 -9.82 59.39 13.59
C LEU A 117 -9.41 59.14 15.05
N ILE A 118 -8.29 58.43 15.27
CA ILE A 118 -7.75 58.14 16.61
C ILE A 118 -7.40 59.44 17.35
N LEU A 119 -6.74 60.38 16.69
CA LEU A 119 -6.44 61.71 17.26
C LEU A 119 -7.71 62.49 17.59
N TYR A 120 -8.71 62.47 16.71
CA TYR A 120 -10.01 63.10 16.95
C TYR A 120 -10.71 62.52 18.19
N GLU A 121 -10.76 61.18 18.31
CA GLU A 121 -11.35 60.49 19.45
C GLU A 121 -10.60 60.75 20.76
N PHE A 122 -9.27 60.85 20.70
CA PHE A 122 -8.44 61.27 21.83
C PHE A 122 -8.77 62.70 22.29
N PHE A 123 -8.86 63.66 21.36
CA PHE A 123 -9.23 65.03 21.70
C PHE A 123 -10.64 65.11 22.30
N GLN A 124 -11.55 64.22 21.88
CA GLN A 124 -12.88 64.03 22.49
C GLN A 124 -12.88 63.24 23.81
N LYS A 125 -11.69 62.84 24.33
CA LYS A 125 -11.51 62.05 25.56
C LYS A 125 -12.20 60.67 25.52
N LYS A 126 -12.42 60.10 24.33
CA LYS A 126 -13.02 58.77 24.16
C LYS A 126 -11.99 57.64 24.31
N ILE A 127 -10.72 57.93 24.07
CA ILE A 127 -9.61 56.97 24.20
C ILE A 127 -8.55 57.57 25.13
N PRO A 128 -8.01 56.79 26.09
CA PRO A 128 -6.92 57.23 26.97
C PRO A 128 -5.58 57.32 26.23
N SER A 129 -4.70 58.23 26.67
CA SER A 129 -3.37 58.47 26.09
C SER A 129 -2.51 57.23 26.00
N ASP A 130 -2.60 56.36 27.01
CA ASP A 130 -1.71 55.21 27.20
C ASP A 130 -1.95 54.14 26.13
N VAL A 131 -3.19 54.01 25.67
CA VAL A 131 -3.58 53.12 24.56
C VAL A 131 -2.93 53.60 23.25
N ILE A 132 -2.90 54.92 23.03
CA ILE A 132 -2.33 55.51 21.81
C ILE A 132 -0.80 55.41 21.83
N PHE A 133 -0.15 55.71 22.96
CA PHE A 133 1.30 55.56 23.10
C PHE A 133 1.76 54.12 22.87
N ASN A 134 1.03 53.13 23.38
CA ASN A 134 1.30 51.73 23.11
C ASN A 134 1.08 51.38 21.63
N GLY A 135 0.01 51.86 21.01
CA GLY A 135 -0.23 51.69 19.57
C GLY A 135 0.89 52.24 18.70
N LEU A 136 1.37 53.46 18.97
CA LEU A 136 2.48 54.10 18.25
C LEU A 136 3.80 53.36 18.42
N LYS A 137 4.08 52.85 19.63
CA LYS A 137 5.25 51.99 19.87
C LYS A 137 5.19 50.73 19.00
N ASN A 138 4.04 50.07 18.92
CA ASN A 138 3.88 48.86 18.12
C ASN A 138 4.04 49.12 16.61
N ILE A 139 3.57 50.26 16.10
CA ILE A 139 3.75 50.66 14.69
C ILE A 139 5.24 50.85 14.37
N ARG A 140 6.02 51.46 15.27
CA ARG A 140 7.47 51.63 15.06
C ARG A 140 8.20 50.29 15.04
N GLU A 141 7.92 49.40 16.01
CA GLU A 141 8.50 48.05 16.03
C GLU A 141 8.13 47.23 14.78
N TYR A 142 6.94 47.50 14.23
CA TYR A 142 6.47 46.87 13.00
C TYR A 142 7.21 47.39 11.75
N ALA A 143 7.48 48.70 11.72
CA ALA A 143 8.30 49.34 10.70
C ALA A 143 9.77 48.83 10.74
N ASP A 144 10.33 48.61 11.93
CA ASP A 144 11.67 48.05 12.10
C ASP A 144 11.76 46.61 11.54
N ASN A 145 10.77 45.75 11.82
CA ASN A 145 10.70 44.40 11.25
C ASN A 145 10.63 44.40 9.71
N MET A 146 9.94 45.38 9.10
CA MET A 146 9.92 45.52 7.65
C MET A 146 11.28 45.96 7.11
N SER A 147 11.98 46.84 7.83
CA SER A 147 13.33 47.26 7.48
C SER A 147 14.26 46.05 7.43
N GLU A 148 14.18 45.16 8.43
CA GLU A 148 14.95 43.90 8.44
C GLU A 148 14.60 43.01 7.23
N ILE A 149 13.32 42.74 6.97
CA ILE A 149 12.91 41.91 5.82
C ILE A 149 13.43 42.49 4.49
N CYS A 150 13.37 43.82 4.32
CA CYS A 150 13.88 44.50 3.13
C CYS A 150 15.41 44.41 3.01
N GLN A 151 16.12 44.51 4.12
CA GLN A 151 17.57 44.34 4.15
C GLN A 151 17.98 42.91 3.73
N TYR A 152 17.30 41.91 4.27
CA TYR A 152 17.57 40.51 3.92
C TYR A 152 17.16 40.18 2.47
N ALA A 153 16.11 40.82 1.93
CA ALA A 153 15.79 40.73 0.50
C ALA A 153 16.93 41.28 -0.37
N ASP A 154 17.51 42.43 -0.03
CA ASP A 154 18.65 43.00 -0.76
C ASP A 154 19.92 42.12 -0.67
N MET A 155 20.10 41.40 0.44
CA MET A 155 21.17 40.40 0.60
C MET A 155 20.97 39.19 -0.32
N GLU A 156 19.75 38.67 -0.45
CA GLU A 156 19.45 37.58 -1.40
C GLU A 156 19.57 38.04 -2.86
N ILE A 157 19.17 39.28 -3.17
CA ILE A 157 19.35 39.87 -4.52
C ILE A 157 20.83 39.90 -4.91
N ALA A 158 21.73 40.17 -3.97
CA ALA A 158 23.18 40.19 -4.24
C ALA A 158 23.74 38.80 -4.62
N ILE A 159 23.03 37.72 -4.31
CA ILE A 159 23.38 36.35 -4.69
C ILE A 159 22.85 35.99 -6.09
N LEU A 160 21.76 36.63 -6.52
CA LEU A 160 21.11 36.37 -7.79
C LEU A 160 21.94 36.87 -9.00
N PRO A 161 21.79 36.27 -10.18
CA PRO A 161 22.42 36.74 -11.40
C PRO A 161 22.03 38.20 -11.71
N SER A 162 23.01 39.00 -12.13
CA SER A 162 22.79 40.40 -12.53
C SER A 162 21.78 40.54 -13.68
N GLU A 163 21.67 39.50 -14.50
CA GLU A 163 20.77 39.38 -15.66
C GLU A 163 19.30 39.36 -15.26
N PHE A 164 18.97 39.02 -14.02
CA PHE A 164 17.59 39.08 -13.51
C PHE A 164 17.10 40.53 -13.30
N GLN A 165 18.02 41.51 -13.24
CA GLN A 165 17.72 42.95 -13.16
C GLN A 165 16.81 43.33 -11.97
N ILE A 166 16.84 42.58 -10.88
CA ILE A 166 16.08 42.89 -9.66
C ILE A 166 16.84 43.98 -8.90
N THR A 167 16.17 45.09 -8.61
CA THR A 167 16.79 46.26 -7.98
C THR A 167 16.75 46.15 -6.45
N GLN A 168 17.85 46.50 -5.79
CA GLN A 168 17.91 46.66 -4.33
C GLN A 168 17.11 47.88 -3.87
N THR A 169 16.38 47.75 -2.77
CA THR A 169 15.36 48.73 -2.36
C THR A 169 15.53 49.29 -0.95
N PHE A 170 16.41 48.71 -0.13
CA PHE A 170 16.54 49.05 1.29
C PHE A 170 16.84 50.53 1.53
N ASP A 171 17.80 51.11 0.81
CA ASP A 171 18.17 52.53 0.98
C ASP A 171 17.01 53.48 0.69
N ARG A 172 16.17 53.15 -0.30
CA ARG A 172 14.97 53.92 -0.63
C ARG A 172 13.86 53.68 0.39
N PHE A 173 13.72 52.44 0.85
CA PHE A 173 12.71 52.05 1.83
C PHE A 173 12.99 52.63 3.22
N LYS A 174 14.26 52.81 3.60
CA LYS A 174 14.67 53.44 4.85
C LYS A 174 14.05 54.82 5.05
N ALA A 175 13.96 55.62 3.98
CA ALA A 175 13.30 56.92 4.02
C ALA A 175 11.80 56.82 4.36
N VAL A 176 11.12 55.75 3.94
CA VAL A 176 9.71 55.48 4.29
C VAL A 176 9.59 55.12 5.77
N ILE A 177 10.47 54.26 6.28
CA ILE A 177 10.53 53.87 7.70
C ILE A 177 10.82 55.09 8.58
N ASP A 178 11.77 55.94 8.18
CA ASP A 178 12.09 57.18 8.89
C ASP A 178 10.90 58.15 8.93
N ASN A 179 10.12 58.24 7.84
CA ASN A 179 8.89 59.04 7.80
C ASN A 179 7.82 58.49 8.77
N ILE A 180 7.60 57.18 8.80
CA ILE A 180 6.67 56.52 9.73
C ILE A 180 7.09 56.78 11.19
N ASN A 181 8.38 56.57 11.50
CA ASN A 181 8.92 56.80 12.83
C ASN A 181 8.81 58.26 13.27
N THR A 182 9.05 59.20 12.35
CA THR A 182 8.91 60.64 12.60
C THR A 182 7.45 61.03 12.81
N LEU A 183 6.52 60.44 12.04
CA LEU A 183 5.08 60.66 12.19
C LEU A 183 4.60 60.18 13.56
N CYS A 184 5.00 58.98 13.98
CA CYS A 184 4.67 58.47 15.32
C CYS A 184 5.20 59.38 16.43
N LYS A 185 6.45 59.85 16.35
CA LYS A 185 7.03 60.79 17.35
C LYS A 185 6.30 62.14 17.38
N LEU A 186 5.87 62.63 16.22
CA LEU A 186 5.12 63.88 16.13
C LEU A 186 3.74 63.74 16.78
N ILE A 187 3.07 62.60 16.58
CA ILE A 187 1.80 62.27 17.24
C ILE A 187 2.00 62.20 18.76
N GLU A 188 3.07 61.54 19.25
CA GLU A 188 3.41 61.53 20.69
C GLU A 188 3.60 62.94 21.25
N THR A 189 4.24 63.83 20.47
CA THR A 189 4.49 65.22 20.84
C THR A 189 3.18 66.02 20.89
N ILE A 190 2.28 65.81 19.93
CA ILE A 190 0.94 66.40 19.89
C ILE A 190 0.13 66.00 21.13
N ILE A 191 0.10 64.71 21.46
CA ILE A 191 -0.63 64.18 22.62
C ILE A 191 -0.07 64.75 23.93
N ASN A 192 1.24 64.71 24.13
CA ASN A 192 1.89 65.26 25.32
C ASN A 192 1.67 66.77 25.45
N THR A 193 1.64 67.49 24.33
CA THR A 193 1.31 68.93 24.32
C THR A 193 -0.14 69.15 24.69
N TYR A 194 -1.09 68.40 24.12
CA TYR A 194 -2.52 68.51 24.43
C TYR A 194 -2.82 68.27 25.91
N LEU A 195 -2.17 67.27 26.53
CA LEU A 195 -2.31 66.96 27.96
C LEU A 195 -1.80 68.09 28.87
N ARG A 196 -0.84 68.91 28.41
CA ARG A 196 -0.28 70.03 29.17
C ARG A 196 -0.96 71.37 28.87
N ASN A 197 -1.21 71.65 27.59
CA ASN A 197 -1.85 72.86 27.09
C ASN A 197 -2.52 72.61 25.71
N PRO A 198 -3.85 72.42 25.66
CA PRO A 198 -4.59 72.15 24.43
C PRO A 198 -4.41 73.19 23.32
N GLN A 199 -4.20 74.47 23.67
CA GLN A 199 -4.11 75.56 22.68
C GLN A 199 -2.81 75.51 21.85
N GLN A 200 -1.76 74.85 22.35
CA GLN A 200 -0.47 74.77 21.68
C GLN A 200 -0.38 73.66 20.62
N VAL A 201 -1.40 72.80 20.49
CA VAL A 201 -1.44 71.72 19.49
C VAL A 201 -1.43 72.25 18.06
N VAL A 202 -2.05 73.42 17.82
CA VAL A 202 -2.12 74.07 16.49
C VAL A 202 -0.74 74.34 15.90
N ASN A 203 0.29 74.52 16.74
CA ASN A 203 1.67 74.76 16.32
C ASN A 203 2.28 73.58 15.53
N TYR A 204 1.71 72.38 15.66
CA TYR A 204 2.20 71.16 15.01
C TYR A 204 1.37 70.75 13.80
N GLN A 205 0.25 71.44 13.51
CA GLN A 205 -0.72 71.03 12.49
C GLN A 205 -0.12 70.96 11.08
N VAL A 206 0.57 72.02 10.64
CA VAL A 206 1.19 72.07 9.30
C VAL A 206 2.27 70.98 9.14
N GLN A 207 3.05 70.73 10.20
CA GLN A 207 4.07 69.69 10.19
C GLN A 207 3.46 68.29 10.13
N TYR A 208 2.34 68.08 10.83
CA TYR A 208 1.60 66.83 10.83
C TYR A 208 0.95 66.55 9.48
N GLU A 209 0.22 67.52 8.90
CA GLU A 209 -0.45 67.37 7.60
C GLU A 209 0.56 67.02 6.50
N LYS A 210 1.70 67.73 6.45
CA LYS A 210 2.76 67.46 5.48
C LYS A 210 3.36 66.06 5.64
N LEU A 211 3.64 65.63 6.87
CA LEU A 211 4.26 64.32 7.11
C LEU A 211 3.28 63.17 6.93
N HIS A 212 2.00 63.38 7.27
CA HIS A 212 0.91 62.45 7.01
C HIS A 212 0.71 62.24 5.51
N GLU A 213 0.66 63.32 4.72
CA GLU A 213 0.53 63.27 3.25
C GLU A 213 1.72 62.55 2.58
N ILE A 214 2.95 62.86 3.00
CA ILE A 214 4.16 62.17 2.50
C ILE A 214 4.09 60.67 2.80
N THR A 215 3.66 60.30 4.01
CA THR A 215 3.65 58.89 4.42
C THR A 215 2.50 58.12 3.75
N SER A 216 1.30 58.70 3.68
CA SER A 216 0.13 58.12 3.01
C SER A 216 0.29 58.02 1.48
N THR A 217 1.18 58.82 0.88
CA THR A 217 1.56 58.69 -0.54
C THR A 217 2.62 57.60 -0.74
N ASN A 218 3.67 57.59 0.08
CA ASN A 218 4.82 56.70 -0.11
C ASN A 218 4.51 55.23 0.20
N VAL A 219 3.68 54.96 1.19
CA VAL A 219 3.35 53.57 1.60
C VAL A 219 2.70 52.80 0.44
N PRO A 220 1.60 53.29 -0.21
CA PRO A 220 1.02 52.61 -1.36
C PRO A 220 1.97 52.45 -2.56
N VAL A 221 2.87 53.42 -2.77
CA VAL A 221 3.88 53.34 -3.85
C VAL A 221 4.83 52.16 -3.61
N PHE A 222 5.32 51.99 -2.39
CA PHE A 222 6.20 50.87 -2.04
C PHE A 222 5.46 49.53 -2.02
N THR A 223 4.18 49.50 -1.62
CA THR A 223 3.36 48.30 -1.75
C THR A 223 3.30 47.82 -3.20
N ARG A 224 3.04 48.72 -4.15
CA ARG A 224 3.03 48.39 -5.59
C ARG A 224 4.41 48.00 -6.11
N LEU A 225 5.46 48.69 -5.64
CA LEU A 225 6.83 48.37 -6.02
C LEU A 225 7.23 46.96 -5.59
N PHE A 226 6.94 46.56 -4.35
CA PHE A 226 7.28 45.22 -3.88
C PHE A 226 6.48 44.14 -4.58
N SER A 227 5.18 44.35 -4.84
CA SER A 227 4.42 43.41 -5.67
C SER A 227 5.03 43.27 -7.07
N TYR A 228 5.39 44.39 -7.71
CA TYR A 228 6.04 44.38 -9.02
C TYR A 228 7.40 43.65 -8.98
N LEU A 229 8.23 43.88 -7.97
CA LEU A 229 9.53 43.21 -7.85
C LEU A 229 9.39 41.72 -7.54
N ALA A 230 8.36 41.31 -6.80
CA ALA A 230 8.05 39.90 -6.58
C ALA A 230 7.66 39.18 -7.88
N ASP A 231 6.86 39.84 -8.71
CA ASP A 231 6.46 39.34 -10.04
C ASP A 231 7.66 39.33 -11.01
N GLN A 232 8.47 40.38 -11.00
CA GLN A 232 9.69 40.47 -11.78
C GLN A 232 10.66 39.33 -11.42
N ALA A 233 10.88 39.08 -10.13
CA ALA A 233 11.71 37.96 -9.66
C ALA A 233 11.15 36.61 -10.15
N SER A 234 9.83 36.41 -10.01
CA SER A 234 9.17 35.17 -10.43
C SER A 234 9.25 34.95 -11.96
N SER A 235 9.20 36.02 -12.75
CA SER A 235 9.27 35.95 -14.22
C SER A 235 10.61 35.44 -14.77
N GLN A 236 11.65 35.39 -13.94
CA GLN A 236 12.98 34.88 -14.31
C GLN A 236 13.10 33.36 -14.22
N TYR A 237 12.01 32.66 -13.91
CA TYR A 237 11.98 31.22 -13.72
C TYR A 237 10.94 30.57 -14.64
N THR A 238 11.36 29.54 -15.36
CA THR A 238 10.45 28.67 -16.10
C THR A 238 9.85 27.61 -15.18
N PRO A 239 8.73 26.98 -15.58
CA PRO A 239 8.15 25.90 -14.80
C PRO A 239 9.16 24.75 -14.56
N VAL A 240 9.00 24.04 -13.43
CA VAL A 240 9.88 22.93 -13.03
C VAL A 240 9.68 21.73 -13.96
N PHE A 241 8.43 21.49 -14.37
CA PHE A 241 8.03 20.33 -15.15
C PHE A 241 7.70 20.77 -16.58
N GLU A 242 7.81 19.84 -17.54
CA GLU A 242 7.40 20.12 -18.92
C GLU A 242 5.89 19.92 -19.10
N GLU A 243 5.31 19.08 -18.26
CA GLU A 243 3.92 18.63 -18.27
C GLU A 243 3.02 19.70 -17.64
N ASN A 244 1.93 20.06 -18.35
CA ASN A 244 1.04 21.14 -17.93
C ASN A 244 0.30 20.82 -16.62
N GLU A 245 -0.04 19.57 -16.42
CA GLU A 245 -0.74 19.03 -15.25
C GLU A 245 0.11 19.17 -13.99
N PHE A 246 1.40 18.80 -14.08
CA PHE A 246 2.36 18.95 -12.98
C PHE A 246 2.65 20.43 -12.67
N ASN A 247 2.73 21.26 -13.71
CA ASN A 247 2.90 22.70 -13.53
C ASN A 247 1.69 23.37 -12.87
N SER A 248 0.47 22.95 -13.22
CA SER A 248 -0.77 23.39 -12.58
C SER A 248 -0.77 23.08 -11.08
N PHE A 249 -0.29 21.90 -10.71
CA PHE A 249 -0.15 21.50 -9.32
C PHE A 249 0.97 22.24 -8.58
N CYS A 250 2.13 22.46 -9.21
CA CYS A 250 3.20 23.28 -8.63
C CYS A 250 2.74 24.71 -8.35
N ASN A 251 1.98 25.33 -9.26
CA ASN A 251 1.41 26.66 -9.05
C ASN A 251 0.37 26.69 -7.91
N TYR A 252 -0.38 25.60 -7.75
CA TYR A 252 -1.27 25.42 -6.61
C TYR A 252 -0.47 25.31 -5.30
N LEU A 253 0.59 24.49 -5.23
CA LEU A 253 1.47 24.37 -4.06
C LEU A 253 2.21 25.68 -3.75
N LYS A 254 2.58 26.48 -4.76
CA LYS A 254 3.11 27.85 -4.54
C LYS A 254 2.10 28.74 -3.83
N SER A 255 0.85 28.72 -4.26
CA SER A 255 -0.23 29.50 -3.63
C SER A 255 -0.48 29.06 -2.19
N LEU A 256 -0.41 27.75 -1.94
CA LEU A 256 -0.55 27.15 -0.62
C LEU A 256 0.61 27.57 0.32
N ASN A 257 1.85 27.49 -0.14
CA ASN A 257 3.01 27.95 0.62
C ASN A 257 3.00 29.47 0.88
N ASP A 258 2.54 30.27 -0.08
CA ASP A 258 2.35 31.72 0.11
C ASP A 258 1.34 32.03 1.23
N ILE A 259 0.18 31.35 1.25
CA ILE A 259 -0.80 31.60 2.32
C ILE A 259 -0.33 31.08 3.68
N VAL A 260 0.36 29.94 3.74
CA VAL A 260 0.96 29.41 4.97
C VAL A 260 1.98 30.41 5.53
N SER A 261 2.73 31.10 4.67
CA SER A 261 3.67 32.13 5.12
C SER A 261 3.00 33.33 5.79
N LYS A 262 1.82 33.71 5.31
CA LYS A 262 1.00 34.75 5.92
C LYS A 262 0.45 34.28 7.26
N VAL A 263 0.06 33.00 7.40
CA VAL A 263 -0.36 32.42 8.69
C VAL A 263 0.76 32.49 9.72
N VAL A 264 1.98 32.10 9.34
CA VAL A 264 3.16 32.15 10.21
C VAL A 264 3.44 33.58 10.68
N LEU A 265 3.40 34.54 9.75
CA LEU A 265 3.62 35.96 10.07
C LEU A 265 2.53 36.52 11.01
N VAL A 266 1.26 36.23 10.75
CA VAL A 266 0.14 36.63 11.63
C VAL A 266 0.25 35.96 13.00
N THR A 267 0.73 34.71 13.04
CA THR A 267 0.99 33.97 14.28
C THR A 267 2.06 34.66 15.13
N PHE A 268 3.20 35.03 14.54
CA PHE A 268 4.24 35.80 15.23
C PHE A 268 3.71 37.15 15.73
N LYS A 269 2.89 37.83 14.94
CA LYS A 269 2.25 39.09 15.38
C LYS A 269 1.38 38.89 16.60
N ILE A 270 0.46 37.93 16.57
CA ILE A 270 -0.50 37.68 17.67
C ILE A 270 0.26 37.30 18.96
N THR A 271 1.26 36.43 18.84
CA THR A 271 2.02 35.92 19.98
C THR A 271 3.00 36.93 20.56
N LYS A 272 3.45 37.94 19.80
CA LYS A 272 4.22 39.07 20.33
C LYS A 272 3.48 39.84 21.43
N TYR A 273 2.14 39.90 21.35
CA TYR A 273 1.30 40.55 22.35
C TYR A 273 1.00 39.68 23.58
N ASN A 274 1.13 38.36 23.46
CA ASN A 274 1.02 37.42 24.58
C ASN A 274 2.16 36.39 24.52
N PRO A 275 3.40 36.80 24.82
CA PRO A 275 4.55 35.91 24.68
C PRO A 275 4.42 34.56 25.43
N PRO A 276 3.78 34.44 26.61
CA PRO A 276 3.58 33.15 27.27
C PRO A 276 2.86 32.06 26.45
N SER A 277 1.99 32.41 25.49
CA SER A 277 1.27 31.41 24.66
C SER A 277 2.09 30.91 23.47
N PHE A 278 3.24 31.54 23.20
CA PHE A 278 4.05 31.29 22.02
C PHE A 278 4.54 29.84 21.88
N PRO A 279 5.09 29.16 22.91
CA PRO A 279 5.62 27.81 22.74
C PRO A 279 4.57 26.77 22.30
N ALA A 280 3.34 26.88 22.81
CA ALA A 280 2.24 25.98 22.44
C ALA A 280 1.76 26.24 21.01
N ILE A 281 1.59 27.51 20.63
CA ILE A 281 1.19 27.91 19.27
C ILE A 281 2.28 27.53 18.25
N GLN A 282 3.55 27.66 18.63
CA GLN A 282 4.68 27.26 17.81
C GLN A 282 4.68 25.75 17.52
N GLN A 283 4.45 24.90 18.52
CA GLN A 283 4.38 23.45 18.28
C GLN A 283 3.30 23.08 17.25
N ILE A 284 2.17 23.77 17.26
CA ILE A 284 1.10 23.59 16.28
C ILE A 284 1.56 24.07 14.89
N LEU A 285 2.30 25.17 14.83
CA LEU A 285 2.85 25.72 13.59
C LEU A 285 3.92 24.81 12.96
N ASP A 286 4.82 24.28 13.77
CA ASP A 286 5.83 23.29 13.35
C ASP A 286 5.14 22.03 12.83
N GLN A 287 4.09 21.58 13.51
CA GLN A 287 3.30 20.45 13.05
C GLN A 287 2.70 20.73 11.67
N LEU A 288 2.09 21.90 11.49
CA LEU A 288 1.49 22.30 10.22
C LEU A 288 2.51 22.34 9.08
N LEU A 289 3.68 22.95 9.31
CA LEU A 289 4.75 23.05 8.32
C LEU A 289 5.26 21.68 7.89
N VAL A 290 5.53 20.77 8.83
CA VAL A 290 5.97 19.40 8.53
C VAL A 290 5.00 18.69 7.56
N ARG A 291 3.69 18.89 7.70
CA ARG A 291 2.71 18.19 6.82
C ARG A 291 2.71 18.80 5.43
N PHE A 292 2.84 20.11 5.31
CA PHE A 292 3.02 20.75 4.01
C PHE A 292 4.36 20.38 3.36
N SER A 293 5.42 20.22 4.14
CA SER A 293 6.72 19.72 3.68
C SER A 293 6.59 18.31 3.12
N ILE A 294 5.93 17.39 3.85
CA ILE A 294 5.66 16.03 3.36
C ILE A 294 4.92 16.07 2.02
N ILE A 295 3.81 16.82 1.92
CA ILE A 295 3.04 16.92 0.67
C ILE A 295 3.92 17.45 -0.47
N THR A 296 4.68 18.52 -0.22
CA THR A 296 5.49 19.18 -1.25
C THR A 296 6.64 18.29 -1.73
N ILE A 297 7.41 17.71 -0.81
CA ILE A 297 8.57 16.85 -1.10
C ILE A 297 8.11 15.59 -1.85
N LYS A 298 7.12 14.89 -1.30
CA LYS A 298 6.67 13.59 -1.82
C LYS A 298 6.02 13.74 -3.18
N MET A 299 5.11 14.70 -3.36
CA MET A 299 4.47 14.89 -4.66
C MET A 299 5.45 15.37 -5.73
N THR A 300 6.41 16.23 -5.41
CA THR A 300 7.43 16.64 -6.40
C THR A 300 8.41 15.52 -6.75
N SER A 301 8.73 14.65 -5.78
CA SER A 301 9.44 13.40 -6.06
C SER A 301 8.64 12.48 -6.99
N LEU A 302 7.34 12.30 -6.71
CA LEU A 302 6.49 11.45 -7.51
C LEU A 302 6.27 11.99 -8.93
N MET A 303 6.07 13.30 -9.10
CA MET A 303 6.02 13.94 -10.42
C MET A 303 7.35 13.83 -11.19
N ARG A 304 8.46 13.54 -10.51
CA ARG A 304 9.77 13.21 -11.12
C ARG A 304 10.00 11.72 -11.32
N PHE A 305 9.01 10.88 -11.07
CA PHE A 305 9.12 9.43 -11.18
C PHE A 305 10.15 8.84 -10.21
N ARG A 306 10.23 9.38 -8.99
CA ARG A 306 11.14 8.95 -7.92
C ARG A 306 10.38 8.68 -6.62
N GLY A 307 10.88 7.75 -5.82
CA GLY A 307 10.26 7.35 -4.55
C GLY A 307 9.42 6.07 -4.68
N ASP A 308 8.71 5.72 -3.61
CA ASP A 308 7.74 4.61 -3.61
C ASP A 308 6.34 5.19 -3.76
N TYR A 309 5.67 4.89 -4.88
CA TYR A 309 4.37 5.45 -5.19
C TYR A 309 3.34 5.19 -4.09
N ASN A 310 3.26 3.98 -3.53
CA ASN A 310 2.19 3.65 -2.60
C ASN A 310 2.46 4.28 -1.23
N ASP A 311 3.69 4.16 -0.74
CA ASP A 311 4.07 4.72 0.58
C ASP A 311 3.99 6.25 0.56
N ASP A 312 4.48 6.88 -0.51
CA ASP A 312 4.50 8.34 -0.64
C ASP A 312 3.07 8.91 -0.77
N ILE A 313 2.17 8.25 -1.49
CA ILE A 313 0.75 8.66 -1.57
C ILE A 313 0.03 8.45 -0.23
N GLU A 314 0.26 7.34 0.47
CA GLU A 314 -0.33 7.11 1.80
C GLU A 314 0.12 8.18 2.81
N GLU A 315 1.41 8.53 2.81
CA GLU A 315 1.95 9.61 3.66
C GLU A 315 1.33 10.98 3.31
N VAL A 316 1.14 11.28 2.03
CA VAL A 316 0.50 12.52 1.55
C VAL A 316 -0.96 12.59 2.00
N GLU A 317 -1.74 11.51 1.84
CA GLU A 317 -3.13 11.46 2.28
C GLU A 317 -3.26 11.62 3.80
N LYS A 318 -2.36 10.98 4.55
CA LYS A 318 -2.30 11.11 6.01
C LYS A 318 -1.96 12.53 6.44
N ALA A 319 -0.93 13.13 5.85
CA ALA A 319 -0.54 14.52 6.11
C ALA A 319 -1.70 15.48 5.84
N TYR A 320 -2.44 15.27 4.75
CA TYR A 320 -3.64 16.06 4.43
C TYR A 320 -4.73 15.98 5.51
N LYS A 321 -5.06 14.77 5.98
CA LYS A 321 -6.06 14.59 7.06
C LYS A 321 -5.64 15.30 8.35
N GLU A 322 -4.35 15.25 8.68
CA GLU A 322 -3.78 15.90 9.88
C GLU A 322 -3.78 17.44 9.79
N ILE A 323 -3.64 18.01 8.58
CA ILE A 323 -3.67 19.48 8.36
C ILE A 323 -5.00 20.08 8.84
N GLY A 324 -6.13 19.45 8.51
CA GLY A 324 -7.45 19.98 8.90
C GLY A 324 -7.64 20.12 10.41
N GLN A 325 -7.15 19.15 11.19
CA GLN A 325 -7.18 19.19 12.65
C GLN A 325 -6.23 20.26 13.20
N THR A 326 -5.01 20.30 12.66
CA THR A 326 -3.96 21.23 13.09
C THR A 326 -4.35 22.69 12.84
N ILE A 327 -4.96 23.00 11.69
CA ILE A 327 -5.43 24.34 11.33
C ILE A 327 -6.51 24.83 12.29
N LYS A 328 -7.47 23.96 12.64
CA LYS A 328 -8.52 24.30 13.59
C LYS A 328 -7.92 24.65 14.95
N SER A 329 -7.03 23.81 15.46
CA SER A 329 -6.32 24.06 16.73
C SER A 329 -5.49 25.35 16.71
N LEU A 330 -4.84 25.66 15.59
CA LEU A 330 -4.09 26.91 15.41
C LEU A 330 -5.01 28.13 15.43
N TYR A 331 -6.11 28.10 14.67
CA TYR A 331 -7.08 29.20 14.60
C TYR A 331 -7.71 29.48 15.97
N ASP A 332 -8.14 28.45 16.69
CA ASP A 332 -8.75 28.58 18.02
C ASP A 332 -7.75 29.19 19.02
N SER A 333 -6.51 28.73 19.02
CA SER A 333 -5.44 29.24 19.90
C SER A 333 -5.06 30.69 19.60
N LEU A 334 -5.01 31.06 18.32
CA LEU A 334 -4.75 32.43 17.88
C LEU A 334 -5.91 33.36 18.22
N THR A 335 -7.16 32.91 18.07
CA THR A 335 -8.37 33.68 18.40
C THR A 335 -8.47 33.93 19.90
N GLN A 336 -8.16 32.94 20.74
CA GLN A 336 -8.09 33.13 22.20
C GLN A 336 -7.03 34.17 22.58
N THR A 337 -5.87 34.13 21.92
CA THR A 337 -4.80 35.10 22.15
C THR A 337 -5.17 36.49 21.64
N LEU A 338 -5.90 36.59 20.52
CA LEU A 338 -6.37 37.85 19.93
C LEU A 338 -7.18 38.69 20.93
N ALA A 339 -7.97 38.06 21.81
CA ALA A 339 -8.76 38.74 22.84
C ALA A 339 -7.91 39.52 23.87
N THR A 340 -6.61 39.21 23.97
CA THR A 340 -5.66 39.89 24.88
C THR A 340 -5.00 41.11 24.24
N ILE A 341 -5.20 41.32 22.93
CA ILE A 341 -4.58 42.42 22.18
C ILE A 341 -5.45 43.69 22.32
N PRO A 342 -4.88 44.84 22.69
CA PRO A 342 -5.64 46.09 22.80
C PRO A 342 -6.14 46.58 21.42
N ALA A 343 -7.32 47.19 21.40
CA ALA A 343 -7.83 47.90 20.23
C ALA A 343 -6.99 49.17 19.95
N PRO A 344 -6.81 49.59 18.69
CA PRO A 344 -7.42 49.07 17.46
C PRO A 344 -6.68 47.88 16.82
N SER A 345 -5.50 47.51 17.34
CA SER A 345 -4.65 46.46 16.75
C SER A 345 -5.33 45.09 16.68
N SER A 346 -6.17 44.74 17.67
CA SER A 346 -6.94 43.48 17.66
C SER A 346 -7.94 43.37 16.50
N VAL A 347 -8.55 44.48 16.07
CA VAL A 347 -9.52 44.50 14.95
C VAL A 347 -8.80 44.22 13.63
N LEU A 348 -7.68 44.91 13.39
CA LEU A 348 -6.87 44.71 12.19
C LEU A 348 -6.30 43.28 12.14
N ILE A 349 -5.66 42.84 13.23
CA ILE A 349 -5.06 41.49 13.30
C ILE A 349 -6.14 40.41 13.19
N GLY A 350 -7.31 40.60 13.79
CA GLY A 350 -8.45 39.69 13.67
C GLY A 350 -8.99 39.58 12.25
N LYS A 351 -9.16 40.72 11.55
CA LYS A 351 -9.52 40.73 10.13
C LYS A 351 -8.51 39.94 9.29
N ARG A 352 -7.21 40.14 9.53
CA ARG A 352 -6.14 39.41 8.82
C ARG A 352 -6.10 37.93 9.15
N LEU A 353 -6.33 37.56 10.40
CA LEU A 353 -6.45 36.17 10.81
C LEU A 353 -7.57 35.48 10.03
N ASN A 354 -8.77 36.08 10.01
CA ASN A 354 -9.92 35.54 9.29
C ASN A 354 -9.65 35.45 7.77
N GLU A 355 -9.21 36.53 7.13
CA GLU A 355 -8.88 36.54 5.69
C GLU A 355 -7.88 35.44 5.31
N THR A 356 -6.85 35.25 6.14
CA THR A 356 -5.77 34.29 5.85
C THR A 356 -6.27 32.84 6.02
N PHE A 357 -7.04 32.55 7.07
CA PHE A 357 -7.59 31.21 7.30
C PHE A 357 -8.74 30.87 6.35
N GLU A 358 -9.54 31.85 5.92
CA GLU A 358 -10.55 31.67 4.87
C GLU A 358 -9.89 31.32 3.53
N THR A 359 -8.84 32.05 3.14
CA THR A 359 -8.07 31.77 1.92
C THR A 359 -7.40 30.40 1.99
N LEU A 360 -6.84 30.03 3.16
CA LEU A 360 -6.27 28.71 3.38
C LEU A 360 -7.32 27.59 3.26
N ALA A 361 -8.51 27.78 3.84
CA ALA A 361 -9.61 26.82 3.71
C ALA A 361 -10.07 26.67 2.25
N GLN A 362 -10.16 27.77 1.50
CA GLN A 362 -10.46 27.76 0.06
C GLN A 362 -9.42 26.99 -0.75
N LEU A 363 -8.14 27.11 -0.41
CA LEU A 363 -7.07 26.38 -1.06
C LEU A 363 -7.04 24.90 -0.67
N LEU A 364 -7.41 24.54 0.57
CA LEU A 364 -7.41 23.14 1.02
C LEU A 364 -8.62 22.34 0.51
N SER A 365 -9.77 22.98 0.29
CA SER A 365 -10.97 22.31 -0.21
C SER A 365 -10.76 21.50 -1.50
N PRO A 366 -10.05 22.00 -2.54
CA PRO A 366 -9.78 21.24 -3.76
C PRO A 366 -8.52 20.36 -3.68
N LEU A 367 -7.82 20.26 -2.55
CA LEU A 367 -6.52 19.57 -2.47
C LEU A 367 -6.63 18.11 -2.90
N THR A 368 -7.62 17.37 -2.41
CA THR A 368 -7.85 15.96 -2.82
C THR A 368 -8.11 15.84 -4.32
N GLN A 369 -8.90 16.75 -4.89
CA GLN A 369 -9.16 16.74 -6.33
C GLN A 369 -7.88 17.02 -7.14
N LYS A 370 -7.05 17.95 -6.67
CA LYS A 370 -5.77 18.29 -7.30
C LYS A 370 -4.75 17.15 -7.18
N LEU A 371 -4.69 16.47 -6.03
CA LEU A 371 -3.87 15.28 -5.82
C LEU A 371 -4.28 14.15 -6.79
N ASN A 372 -5.57 13.80 -6.82
CA ASN A 372 -6.08 12.75 -7.73
C ASN A 372 -5.76 13.07 -9.20
N SER A 373 -5.90 14.33 -9.62
CA SER A 373 -5.57 14.75 -10.98
C SER A 373 -4.08 14.57 -11.32
N VAL A 374 -3.19 14.85 -10.36
CA VAL A 374 -1.75 14.61 -10.54
C VAL A 374 -1.41 13.14 -10.51
N GLU A 375 -2.04 12.35 -9.64
CA GLU A 375 -1.90 10.90 -9.62
C GLU A 375 -2.31 10.27 -10.96
N GLU A 376 -3.46 10.66 -11.51
CA GLU A 376 -3.92 10.24 -12.84
C GLU A 376 -2.91 10.63 -13.94
N SER A 377 -2.32 11.82 -13.83
CA SER A 377 -1.30 12.31 -14.77
C SER A 377 -0.01 11.50 -14.64
N ILE A 378 0.43 11.20 -13.42
CA ILE A 378 1.56 10.31 -13.15
C ILE A 378 1.29 8.93 -13.73
N HIS A 379 0.09 8.37 -13.56
CA HIS A 379 -0.27 7.05 -14.07
C HIS A 379 -0.37 6.97 -15.59
N SER A 380 -0.81 8.04 -16.24
CA SER A 380 -0.97 8.09 -17.70
C SER A 380 0.35 8.38 -18.42
N ASP A 381 1.37 8.86 -17.69
CA ASP A 381 2.68 9.11 -18.25
C ASP A 381 3.42 7.79 -18.58
N PRO A 382 4.05 7.66 -19.77
CA PRO A 382 4.83 6.47 -20.12
C PRO A 382 5.98 6.15 -19.15
N ARG A 383 6.55 7.17 -18.47
CA ARG A 383 7.61 7.01 -17.47
C ARG A 383 7.10 6.48 -16.14
N SER A 384 5.79 6.39 -15.94
CA SER A 384 5.18 5.77 -14.77
C SER A 384 5.73 4.37 -14.50
N SER A 385 6.07 3.63 -15.55
CA SER A 385 6.73 2.32 -15.50
C SER A 385 8.02 2.24 -14.64
N VAL A 386 8.62 3.38 -14.30
CA VAL A 386 9.78 3.49 -13.39
C VAL A 386 9.37 3.31 -11.93
N PHE A 387 8.18 3.80 -11.54
CA PHE A 387 7.57 3.30 -10.32
C PHE A 387 7.36 1.82 -10.52
N GLN A 388 7.57 1.02 -9.48
CA GLN A 388 7.18 -0.38 -9.48
C GLN A 388 5.65 -0.47 -9.57
N PHE A 389 5.09 -0.09 -10.70
CA PHE A 389 3.84 -0.64 -11.14
C PHE A 389 4.14 -2.13 -11.33
N HIS A 390 3.71 -2.90 -10.33
CA HIS A 390 2.58 -3.78 -10.61
C HIS A 390 1.70 -3.01 -11.57
N SER A 391 1.91 -3.24 -12.88
CA SER A 391 1.19 -2.60 -13.97
C SER A 391 -0.23 -2.43 -13.48
N LYS A 392 -0.79 -1.21 -13.49
CA LYS A 392 -2.25 -1.03 -13.44
C LYS A 392 -2.84 -1.68 -14.69
N SER A 393 -2.72 -3.00 -14.82
CA SER A 393 -3.82 -3.74 -15.37
C SER A 393 -4.92 -3.66 -14.31
N PHE A 394 -6.16 -3.50 -14.75
CA PHE A 394 -7.35 -3.56 -13.89
C PHE A 394 -7.38 -4.81 -12.99
N GLU A 395 -6.55 -5.80 -13.29
CA GLU A 395 -6.28 -7.05 -12.59
C GLU A 395 -5.61 -6.81 -11.22
N THR A 396 -4.66 -5.86 -11.11
CA THR A 396 -4.03 -5.49 -9.81
C THR A 396 -5.00 -4.76 -8.88
N GLU A 397 -5.97 -4.01 -9.42
CA GLU A 397 -7.01 -3.37 -8.61
C GLU A 397 -7.91 -4.40 -7.92
N LEU A 398 -8.23 -5.50 -8.61
CA LEU A 398 -9.03 -6.58 -8.05
C LEU A 398 -8.32 -7.28 -6.89
N VAL A 399 -7.01 -7.50 -7.00
CA VAL A 399 -6.20 -8.06 -5.91
C VAL A 399 -6.16 -7.12 -4.71
N ARG A 400 -6.00 -5.81 -4.92
CA ARG A 400 -6.07 -4.80 -3.84
C ARG A 400 -7.41 -4.82 -3.10
N LYS A 401 -8.53 -5.04 -3.80
CA LYS A 401 -9.85 -5.23 -3.16
C LYS A 401 -9.93 -6.51 -2.34
N ALA A 402 -9.16 -7.54 -2.68
CA ALA A 402 -9.05 -8.78 -1.91
C ALA A 402 -8.09 -8.68 -0.70
N HIS A 403 -7.22 -7.66 -0.61
CA HIS A 403 -6.22 -7.54 0.46
C HIS A 403 -6.81 -7.67 1.88
N PRO A 404 -7.87 -6.93 2.26
CA PRO A 404 -8.44 -7.06 3.61
C PRO A 404 -8.98 -8.45 3.87
N PHE A 405 -9.58 -9.07 2.85
CA PHE A 405 -10.13 -10.42 2.91
C PHE A 405 -9.02 -11.44 3.17
N ILE A 406 -7.93 -11.40 2.40
CA ILE A 406 -6.78 -12.31 2.54
C ILE A 406 -6.17 -12.18 3.93
N LYS A 407 -5.88 -10.96 4.39
CA LYS A 407 -5.27 -10.73 5.72
C LYS A 407 -6.16 -11.22 6.86
N ALA A 408 -7.46 -10.92 6.80
CA ALA A 408 -8.42 -11.40 7.80
C ALA A 408 -8.49 -12.93 7.84
N GLN A 409 -8.50 -13.58 6.67
CA GLN A 409 -8.59 -15.04 6.60
C GLN A 409 -7.33 -15.74 7.12
N ILE A 410 -6.14 -15.19 6.89
CA ILE A 410 -4.87 -15.70 7.45
C ILE A 410 -4.91 -15.63 8.98
N LEU A 411 -5.25 -14.47 9.54
CA LEU A 411 -5.35 -14.29 10.99
C LEU A 411 -6.35 -15.28 11.60
N LEU A 412 -7.54 -15.38 11.01
CA LEU A 412 -8.59 -16.29 11.46
C LEU A 412 -8.12 -17.76 11.43
N THR A 413 -7.41 -18.17 10.37
CA THR A 413 -6.87 -19.53 10.23
C THR A 413 -5.97 -19.89 11.40
N TRP A 414 -5.02 -19.02 11.74
CA TRP A 414 -4.09 -19.28 12.83
C TRP A 414 -4.75 -19.19 14.20
N ASN A 415 -5.74 -18.31 14.36
CA ASN A 415 -6.57 -18.26 15.57
C ASN A 415 -7.41 -19.53 15.75
N LEU A 416 -7.91 -20.13 14.66
CA LEU A 416 -8.58 -21.43 14.72
C LEU A 416 -7.63 -22.56 15.14
N PHE A 417 -6.35 -22.52 14.80
CA PHE A 417 -5.37 -23.51 15.28
C PHE A 417 -4.88 -23.28 16.70
N ASN A 418 -4.97 -22.06 17.21
CA ASN A 418 -4.50 -21.74 18.54
C ASN A 418 -5.57 -22.06 19.60
N TYR A 419 -5.53 -23.28 20.14
CA TYR A 419 -6.48 -23.74 21.16
C TYR A 419 -6.44 -22.96 22.48
N GLN A 420 -5.46 -22.07 22.68
CA GLN A 420 -5.44 -21.15 23.83
C GLN A 420 -6.39 -19.96 23.64
N ILE A 421 -6.78 -19.63 22.41
CA ILE A 421 -7.73 -18.55 22.12
C ILE A 421 -9.16 -19.09 22.32
N PRO A 422 -10.00 -18.40 23.13
CA PRO A 422 -11.40 -18.76 23.33
C PRO A 422 -12.17 -18.82 22.01
N ILE A 423 -12.97 -19.87 21.81
CA ILE A 423 -13.66 -20.10 20.54
C ILE A 423 -14.69 -19.02 20.22
N GLU A 424 -15.27 -18.38 21.25
CA GLU A 424 -16.22 -17.28 21.12
C GLU A 424 -15.59 -16.04 20.49
N GLN A 425 -14.32 -15.76 20.83
CA GLN A 425 -13.54 -14.69 20.21
C GLN A 425 -13.30 -15.01 18.73
N VAL A 426 -12.92 -16.25 18.42
CA VAL A 426 -12.68 -16.69 17.03
C VAL A 426 -13.96 -16.64 16.19
N ILE A 427 -15.11 -17.04 16.74
CA ILE A 427 -16.41 -16.95 16.05
C ILE A 427 -16.77 -15.49 15.76
N THR A 428 -16.42 -14.55 16.65
CA THR A 428 -16.66 -13.12 16.43
C THR A 428 -15.87 -12.60 15.23
N GLU A 429 -14.62 -13.03 15.08
CA GLU A 429 -13.77 -12.67 13.93
C GLU A 429 -14.32 -13.22 12.60
N CYS A 430 -15.02 -14.36 12.61
CA CYS A 430 -15.66 -14.91 11.42
C CYS A 430 -16.73 -13.98 10.81
N TYR A 431 -17.40 -13.14 11.59
CA TYR A 431 -18.42 -12.21 11.05
C TYR A 431 -17.83 -11.13 10.14
N ASN A 432 -16.56 -10.78 10.32
CA ASN A 432 -15.88 -9.82 9.44
C ASN A 432 -15.65 -10.42 8.03
N VAL A 433 -15.48 -11.75 7.94
CA VAL A 433 -15.22 -12.46 6.68
C VAL A 433 -16.37 -12.30 5.69
N GLU A 434 -17.62 -12.35 6.16
CA GLU A 434 -18.80 -12.17 5.30
C GLU A 434 -18.80 -10.80 4.62
N SER A 435 -18.52 -9.73 5.38
CA SER A 435 -18.48 -8.37 4.83
C SER A 435 -17.40 -8.20 3.76
N PHE A 436 -16.22 -8.77 3.97
CA PHE A 436 -15.13 -8.75 2.99
C PHE A 436 -15.46 -9.57 1.76
N PHE A 437 -16.07 -10.75 1.94
CA PHE A 437 -16.53 -11.59 0.85
C PHE A 437 -17.55 -10.86 -0.04
N GLN A 438 -18.58 -10.23 0.54
CA GLN A 438 -19.58 -9.48 -0.21
C GLN A 438 -18.95 -8.34 -1.02
N SER A 439 -18.11 -7.52 -0.38
CA SER A 439 -17.41 -6.41 -1.05
C SER A 439 -16.53 -6.89 -2.22
N PHE A 440 -15.77 -7.96 -2.02
CA PHE A 440 -14.95 -8.54 -3.10
C PHE A 440 -15.80 -9.14 -4.21
N ASN A 441 -16.87 -9.87 -3.88
CA ASN A 441 -17.73 -10.51 -4.86
C ASN A 441 -18.47 -9.51 -5.77
N GLU A 442 -18.84 -8.35 -5.22
CA GLU A 442 -19.35 -7.22 -6.01
C GLU A 442 -18.29 -6.68 -6.97
N ALA A 443 -17.06 -6.46 -6.49
CA ALA A 443 -15.95 -5.94 -7.29
C ALA A 443 -15.58 -6.87 -8.45
N ILE A 444 -15.40 -8.17 -8.19
CA ILE A 444 -15.07 -9.15 -9.24
C ILE A 444 -16.22 -9.32 -10.25
N SER A 445 -17.47 -9.24 -9.80
CA SER A 445 -18.64 -9.33 -10.69
C SER A 445 -18.72 -8.12 -11.62
N LYS A 446 -18.48 -6.93 -11.09
CA LYS A 446 -18.39 -5.69 -11.89
C LYS A 446 -17.27 -5.81 -12.93
N PHE A 447 -16.08 -6.25 -12.53
CA PHE A 447 -14.95 -6.48 -13.43
C PHE A 447 -15.30 -7.42 -14.59
N ILE A 448 -15.93 -8.56 -14.30
CA ILE A 448 -16.33 -9.52 -15.34
C ILE A 448 -17.32 -8.89 -16.32
N SER A 449 -18.29 -8.12 -15.82
CA SER A 449 -19.32 -7.48 -16.65
C SER A 449 -18.78 -6.34 -17.53
N GLU A 450 -17.75 -5.62 -17.07
CA GLU A 450 -17.15 -4.48 -17.76
C GLU A 450 -15.99 -4.89 -18.69
N SER A 451 -15.43 -6.09 -18.53
CA SER A 451 -14.35 -6.59 -19.37
C SER A 451 -14.81 -6.95 -20.79
N ASN A 452 -14.22 -6.31 -21.81
CA ASN A 452 -14.43 -6.66 -23.22
C ASN A 452 -13.63 -7.90 -23.67
N ASN A 453 -12.75 -8.44 -22.83
CA ASN A 453 -11.91 -9.59 -23.17
C ASN A 453 -12.54 -10.90 -22.68
N THR A 454 -12.98 -11.74 -23.62
CA THR A 454 -13.61 -13.04 -23.32
C THR A 454 -12.69 -14.00 -22.55
N HIS A 455 -11.36 -13.94 -22.76
CA HIS A 455 -10.42 -14.76 -22.00
C HIS A 455 -10.35 -14.32 -20.53
N LEU A 456 -10.32 -13.00 -20.28
CA LEU A 456 -10.36 -12.47 -18.91
C LEU A 456 -11.70 -12.80 -18.24
N GLN A 457 -12.82 -12.63 -18.93
CA GLN A 457 -14.13 -13.02 -18.41
C GLN A 457 -14.18 -14.48 -17.97
N LYS A 458 -13.66 -15.41 -18.79
CA LYS A 458 -13.54 -16.84 -18.44
C LYS A 458 -12.66 -17.07 -17.22
N ARG A 459 -11.49 -16.43 -17.15
CA ARG A 459 -10.55 -16.57 -16.03
C ARG A 459 -11.15 -16.09 -14.71
N TYR A 460 -11.64 -14.85 -14.65
CA TYR A 460 -12.21 -14.28 -13.43
C TYR A 460 -13.57 -14.87 -13.08
N GLY A 461 -14.38 -15.27 -14.06
CA GLY A 461 -15.62 -16.02 -13.82
C GLY A 461 -15.36 -17.34 -13.10
N ARG A 462 -14.30 -18.06 -13.50
CA ARG A 462 -13.84 -19.28 -12.83
C ARG A 462 -13.33 -18.98 -11.41
N GLN A 463 -12.46 -17.98 -11.24
CA GLN A 463 -11.94 -17.60 -9.91
C GLN A 463 -13.05 -17.18 -8.95
N ARG A 464 -14.02 -16.36 -9.39
CA ARG A 464 -15.19 -15.97 -8.60
C ARG A 464 -15.98 -17.18 -8.10
N ALA A 465 -16.26 -18.13 -9.00
CA ALA A 465 -17.02 -19.33 -8.64
C ALA A 465 -16.28 -20.20 -7.61
N ASN A 466 -14.97 -20.34 -7.75
CA ASN A 466 -14.13 -21.09 -6.80
C ASN A 466 -14.10 -20.42 -5.42
N ILE A 467 -13.92 -19.10 -5.37
CA ILE A 467 -13.94 -18.33 -4.11
C ILE A 467 -15.31 -18.45 -3.44
N PHE A 468 -16.40 -18.34 -4.19
CA PHE A 468 -17.75 -18.51 -3.68
C PHE A 468 -18.00 -19.92 -3.12
N TYR A 469 -17.50 -20.96 -3.81
CA TYR A 469 -17.59 -22.33 -3.33
C TYR A 469 -16.88 -22.52 -1.98
N GLU A 470 -15.60 -22.14 -1.90
CA GLU A 470 -14.82 -22.33 -0.68
C GLU A 470 -15.36 -21.48 0.48
N TYR A 471 -15.88 -20.28 0.18
CA TYR A 471 -16.62 -19.48 1.16
C TYR A 471 -17.86 -20.23 1.69
N THR A 472 -18.64 -20.85 0.80
CA THR A 472 -19.82 -21.65 1.20
C THR A 472 -19.43 -22.85 2.06
N GLN A 473 -18.33 -23.55 1.73
CA GLN A 473 -17.82 -24.65 2.56
C GLN A 473 -17.34 -24.15 3.93
N PHE A 474 -16.65 -23.01 3.97
CA PHE A 474 -16.23 -22.36 5.19
C PHE A 474 -17.43 -22.01 6.09
N VAL A 475 -18.46 -21.36 5.54
CA VAL A 475 -19.69 -21.02 6.29
C VAL A 475 -20.39 -22.28 6.81
N GLN A 476 -20.52 -23.32 6.00
CA GLN A 476 -21.12 -24.59 6.44
C GLN A 476 -20.32 -25.26 7.57
N SER A 477 -18.99 -25.22 7.47
CA SER A 477 -18.12 -25.76 8.52
C SER A 477 -18.21 -24.95 9.82
N LEU A 478 -18.36 -23.62 9.71
CA LEU A 478 -18.54 -22.73 10.86
C LEU A 478 -19.86 -23.01 11.58
N TYR A 479 -20.94 -23.30 10.84
CA TYR A 479 -22.20 -23.72 11.44
C TYR A 479 -22.02 -25.02 12.26
N ASN A 480 -21.27 -25.99 11.75
CA ASN A 480 -20.98 -27.22 12.50
C ASN A 480 -20.19 -26.93 13.79
N LEU A 481 -19.24 -26.00 13.74
CA LEU A 481 -18.48 -25.56 14.92
C LEU A 481 -19.37 -24.86 15.95
N GLN A 482 -20.34 -24.06 15.52
CA GLN A 482 -21.31 -23.44 16.42
C GLN A 482 -22.20 -24.46 17.14
N GLN A 483 -22.50 -25.59 16.50
CA GLN A 483 -23.25 -26.69 17.12
C GLN A 483 -22.39 -27.52 18.09
N ASP A 484 -21.07 -27.55 17.91
CA ASP A 484 -20.13 -28.31 18.74
C ASP A 484 -18.85 -27.51 19.06
N ILE A 485 -19.02 -26.44 19.84
CA ILE A 485 -17.95 -25.46 20.17
C ILE A 485 -16.77 -26.07 20.94
N LYS A 486 -16.96 -27.24 21.56
CA LYS A 486 -15.94 -27.92 22.36
C LYS A 486 -15.07 -28.87 21.54
N SER A 487 -15.46 -29.14 20.29
CA SER A 487 -14.77 -30.10 19.45
C SER A 487 -13.55 -29.49 18.77
N THR A 488 -12.36 -29.93 19.20
CA THR A 488 -11.08 -29.53 18.61
C THR A 488 -10.94 -29.98 17.17
N SER A 489 -11.51 -31.15 16.83
CA SER A 489 -11.51 -31.67 15.46
C SER A 489 -12.38 -30.85 14.52
N VAL A 490 -13.58 -30.45 14.97
CA VAL A 490 -14.45 -29.55 14.17
C VAL A 490 -13.77 -28.18 14.00
N ARG A 491 -13.13 -27.65 15.06
CA ARG A 491 -12.35 -26.41 14.98
C ARG A 491 -11.21 -26.50 13.96
N SER A 492 -10.44 -27.59 13.97
CA SER A 492 -9.38 -27.87 12.98
C SER A 492 -9.93 -28.04 11.56
N PHE A 493 -11.11 -28.64 11.42
CA PHE A 493 -11.78 -28.77 10.13
C PHE A 493 -12.20 -27.40 9.55
N VAL A 494 -12.73 -26.50 10.37
CA VAL A 494 -13.01 -25.10 9.95
C VAL A 494 -11.73 -24.39 9.51
N ALA A 495 -10.62 -24.59 10.24
CA ALA A 495 -9.32 -24.03 9.86
C ALA A 495 -8.85 -24.54 8.49
N MET A 496 -9.09 -25.82 8.18
CA MET A 496 -8.80 -26.40 6.87
C MET A 496 -9.67 -25.80 5.75
N CYS A 497 -10.97 -25.60 5.99
CA CYS A 497 -11.85 -24.88 5.05
C CYS A 497 -11.39 -23.42 4.85
N SER A 498 -10.93 -22.76 5.91
CA SER A 498 -10.35 -21.43 5.85
C SER A 498 -9.10 -21.37 4.97
N ILE A 499 -8.20 -22.35 5.09
CA ILE A 499 -7.00 -22.46 4.24
C ILE A 499 -7.37 -22.62 2.76
N LYS A 500 -8.38 -23.43 2.45
CA LYS A 500 -8.85 -23.59 1.06
C LYS A 500 -9.42 -22.30 0.48
N LEU A 501 -10.12 -21.51 1.29
CA LEU A 501 -10.56 -20.17 0.89
C LEU A 501 -9.37 -19.25 0.62
N ILE A 502 -8.31 -19.30 1.43
CA ILE A 502 -7.07 -18.56 1.15
C ILE A 502 -6.44 -19.01 -0.17
N PHE A 503 -6.38 -20.32 -0.47
CA PHE A 503 -5.89 -20.80 -1.76
C PHE A 503 -6.73 -20.32 -2.94
N ALA A 504 -8.06 -20.27 -2.80
CA ALA A 504 -8.91 -19.70 -3.83
C ALA A 504 -8.60 -18.20 -4.05
N LEU A 505 -8.36 -17.43 -2.99
CA LEU A 505 -7.97 -16.02 -3.08
C LEU A 505 -6.56 -15.83 -3.65
N CYS A 506 -5.61 -16.70 -3.30
CA CYS A 506 -4.25 -16.67 -3.82
C CYS A 506 -4.15 -17.09 -5.30
N SER A 507 -5.27 -17.54 -5.90
CA SER A 507 -5.35 -17.83 -7.35
C SER A 507 -5.55 -16.59 -8.21
N LEU A 508 -5.73 -15.42 -7.59
CA LEU A 508 -5.74 -14.10 -8.25
C LEU A 508 -4.35 -13.73 -8.76
N ASP A 509 -4.23 -12.58 -9.43
CA ASP A 509 -2.97 -12.12 -10.04
C ASP A 509 -1.87 -11.80 -9.03
N ASN A 510 -0.63 -11.80 -9.52
CA ASN A 510 0.53 -11.62 -8.67
C ASN A 510 0.56 -10.27 -7.93
N ASP A 511 0.77 -10.32 -6.62
CA ASP A 511 0.84 -9.20 -5.68
C ASP A 511 1.53 -9.64 -4.38
N GLN A 512 2.23 -8.73 -3.70
CA GLN A 512 2.97 -9.01 -2.47
C GLN A 512 2.09 -9.64 -1.37
N VAL A 513 0.81 -9.26 -1.26
CA VAL A 513 -0.06 -9.86 -0.22
C VAL A 513 -0.25 -11.37 -0.42
N ILE A 514 -0.21 -11.83 -1.67
CA ILE A 514 -0.37 -13.24 -2.03
C ILE A 514 0.93 -13.98 -1.72
N GLU A 515 2.09 -13.38 -2.02
CA GLU A 515 3.39 -13.93 -1.62
C GLU A 515 3.46 -14.15 -0.11
N ASP A 516 3.09 -13.13 0.67
CA ASP A 516 3.09 -13.18 2.13
C ASP A 516 2.11 -14.23 2.66
N ALA A 517 0.93 -14.34 2.05
CA ALA A 517 -0.07 -15.35 2.37
C ALA A 517 0.45 -16.78 2.14
N LEU A 518 1.08 -17.01 0.98
CA LEU A 518 1.61 -18.31 0.60
C LEU A 518 2.79 -18.72 1.49
N ASP A 519 3.69 -17.80 1.85
CA ASP A 519 4.79 -18.10 2.77
C ASP A 519 4.29 -18.36 4.20
N ALA A 520 3.30 -17.59 4.68
CA ALA A 520 2.66 -17.83 5.97
C ALA A 520 2.00 -19.22 6.02
N LEU A 521 1.27 -19.60 4.97
CA LEU A 521 0.67 -20.93 4.84
C LEU A 521 1.74 -22.02 4.79
N ARG A 522 2.80 -21.87 3.98
CA ARG A 522 3.90 -22.84 3.91
C ARG A 522 4.50 -23.09 5.29
N LYS A 523 4.90 -22.01 5.98
CA LYS A 523 5.56 -22.12 7.30
C LYS A 523 4.63 -22.71 8.36
N GLY A 524 3.41 -22.19 8.46
CA GLY A 524 2.47 -22.64 9.48
C GLY A 524 1.96 -24.06 9.23
N LEU A 525 1.74 -24.46 7.98
CA LEU A 525 1.35 -25.84 7.63
C LEU A 525 2.48 -26.84 7.89
N ALA A 526 3.75 -26.48 7.69
CA ALA A 526 4.89 -27.34 8.04
C ALA A 526 4.86 -27.71 9.54
N VAL A 527 4.71 -26.72 10.40
CA VAL A 527 4.63 -26.90 11.86
C VAL A 527 3.34 -27.64 12.25
N LYS A 528 2.19 -27.24 11.70
CA LYS A 528 0.92 -27.85 12.11
C LYS A 528 0.82 -29.32 11.71
N ASN A 529 1.36 -29.70 10.55
CA ASN A 529 1.44 -31.12 10.16
C ASN A 529 2.28 -31.93 11.18
N ALA A 530 3.33 -31.38 11.77
CA ALA A 530 4.13 -32.07 12.80
C ALA A 530 3.33 -32.33 14.09
N MET A 531 2.49 -31.37 14.48
CA MET A 531 1.85 -31.36 15.79
C MET A 531 0.50 -32.07 15.81
N ILE A 532 -0.23 -32.08 14.70
CA ILE A 532 -1.67 -32.40 14.69
C ILE A 532 -2.00 -33.80 15.21
N TYR A 533 -1.21 -34.81 14.87
CA TYR A 533 -1.43 -36.16 15.40
C TYR A 533 -1.22 -36.21 16.92
N SER A 534 -0.17 -35.54 17.41
CA SER A 534 0.15 -35.53 18.85
C SER A 534 -0.93 -34.84 19.68
N GLU A 535 -1.51 -33.76 19.16
CA GLU A 535 -2.61 -33.02 19.79
C GLU A 535 -3.91 -33.85 19.84
N GLU A 536 -4.19 -34.65 18.82
CA GLU A 536 -5.45 -35.39 18.68
C GLU A 536 -5.34 -36.90 19.01
N LYS A 537 -4.16 -37.36 19.42
CA LYS A 537 -3.83 -38.78 19.64
C LYS A 537 -4.88 -39.50 20.50
N ASN A 538 -5.26 -38.91 21.63
CA ASN A 538 -6.21 -39.53 22.56
C ASN A 538 -7.60 -39.71 21.93
N THR A 539 -8.05 -38.77 21.10
CA THR A 539 -9.33 -38.85 20.42
C THR A 539 -9.28 -39.89 19.30
N VAL A 540 -8.18 -39.92 18.53
CA VAL A 540 -7.96 -40.93 17.48
C VAL A 540 -7.96 -42.33 18.07
N VAL A 541 -7.28 -42.58 19.19
CA VAL A 541 -7.26 -43.90 19.84
C VAL A 541 -8.67 -44.34 20.26
N LYS A 542 -9.43 -43.46 20.93
CA LYS A 542 -10.82 -43.74 21.33
C LYS A 542 -11.73 -44.02 20.13
N LEU A 543 -11.51 -43.31 19.03
CA LEU A 543 -12.25 -43.50 17.78
C LEU A 543 -11.99 -44.90 17.24
N LEU A 544 -10.73 -45.32 17.15
CA LEU A 544 -10.33 -46.65 16.66
C LEU A 544 -10.84 -47.79 17.57
N GLU A 545 -10.82 -47.60 18.89
CA GLU A 545 -11.44 -48.53 19.84
C GLU A 545 -12.93 -48.70 19.56
N THR A 546 -13.65 -47.60 19.32
CA THR A 546 -15.08 -47.62 19.00
C THR A 546 -15.36 -48.32 17.67
N VAL A 547 -14.53 -48.07 16.65
CA VAL A 547 -14.63 -48.75 15.35
C VAL A 547 -14.57 -50.27 15.50
N SER A 548 -13.67 -50.78 16.33
CA SER A 548 -13.48 -52.23 16.50
C SER A 548 -14.73 -52.97 16.99
N VAL A 549 -15.65 -52.26 17.65
CA VAL A 549 -16.94 -52.80 18.12
C VAL A 549 -17.96 -52.94 16.99
N TYR A 550 -17.90 -52.07 15.97
CA TYR A 550 -18.90 -51.99 14.90
C TYR A 550 -18.52 -52.76 13.62
N VAL A 551 -17.27 -53.20 13.49
CA VAL A 551 -16.85 -54.03 12.36
C VAL A 551 -17.24 -55.49 12.60
N ASN A 552 -17.98 -56.08 11.65
CA ASN A 552 -18.46 -57.45 11.78
C ASN A 552 -17.28 -58.45 11.84
N PRO A 553 -17.16 -59.28 12.89
CA PRO A 553 -16.11 -60.30 12.99
C PRO A 553 -16.14 -61.35 11.87
N ALA A 554 -17.30 -61.56 11.23
CA ALA A 554 -17.46 -62.50 10.12
C ALA A 554 -17.01 -61.94 8.76
N ASP A 555 -16.87 -60.62 8.63
CA ASP A 555 -16.43 -59.98 7.39
C ASP A 555 -14.89 -59.92 7.33
N LYS A 556 -14.30 -60.90 6.65
CA LYS A 556 -12.83 -61.04 6.54
C LYS A 556 -12.18 -59.83 5.86
N LEU A 557 -12.83 -59.21 4.88
CA LEU A 557 -12.27 -58.07 4.19
C LEU A 557 -12.25 -56.85 5.12
N ALA A 558 -13.37 -56.56 5.78
CA ALA A 558 -13.47 -55.45 6.72
C ALA A 558 -12.50 -55.59 7.92
N GLN A 559 -12.33 -56.81 8.45
CA GLN A 559 -11.34 -57.10 9.50
C GLN A 559 -9.90 -56.90 9.02
N THR A 560 -9.61 -57.29 7.78
CA THR A 560 -8.27 -57.11 7.18
C THR A 560 -7.96 -55.62 6.97
N ILE A 561 -8.91 -54.86 6.42
CA ILE A 561 -8.78 -53.41 6.23
C ILE A 561 -8.53 -52.72 7.58
N LEU A 562 -9.31 -53.07 8.61
CA LEU A 562 -9.13 -52.52 9.95
C LEU A 562 -7.74 -52.81 10.52
N ALA A 563 -7.28 -54.06 10.47
CA ALA A 563 -5.98 -54.46 11.03
C ALA A 563 -4.81 -53.76 10.34
N ILE A 564 -4.81 -53.71 9.00
CA ILE A 564 -3.78 -53.04 8.22
C ILE A 564 -3.80 -51.53 8.47
N SER A 565 -4.98 -50.93 8.52
CA SER A 565 -5.13 -49.49 8.73
C SER A 565 -4.66 -49.06 10.13
N ILE A 566 -4.98 -49.82 11.17
CA ILE A 566 -4.49 -49.55 12.53
C ILE A 566 -2.96 -49.66 12.58
N LYS A 567 -2.38 -50.71 11.98
CA LYS A 567 -0.93 -50.88 11.89
C LYS A 567 -0.27 -49.67 11.19
N MET A 568 -0.82 -49.26 10.06
CA MET A 568 -0.35 -48.11 9.29
C MET A 568 -0.42 -46.80 10.10
N ILE A 569 -1.49 -46.59 10.87
CA ILE A 569 -1.61 -45.41 11.75
C ILE A 569 -0.52 -45.42 12.83
N ILE A 570 -0.28 -46.55 13.49
CA ILE A 570 0.74 -46.68 14.53
C ILE A 570 2.14 -46.45 13.96
N GLU A 571 2.48 -47.14 12.87
CA GLU A 571 3.80 -47.03 12.24
C GLU A 571 4.04 -45.62 11.69
N SER A 572 3.01 -44.96 11.15
CA SER A 572 3.13 -43.59 10.66
C SER A 572 3.32 -42.60 11.82
N ALA A 573 2.55 -42.75 12.89
CA ALA A 573 2.61 -41.90 14.07
C ALA A 573 3.99 -41.91 14.74
N ASP A 574 4.61 -43.08 14.87
CA ASP A 574 5.92 -43.25 15.49
C ASP A 574 7.05 -42.59 14.68
N LYS A 575 6.84 -42.37 13.38
CA LYS A 575 7.82 -41.74 12.49
C LYS A 575 7.60 -40.21 12.35
N ILE A 576 6.61 -39.60 13.01
CA ILE A 576 6.40 -38.14 12.96
C ILE A 576 7.37 -37.43 13.93
N PRO A 577 8.39 -36.69 13.45
CA PRO A 577 9.26 -35.87 14.29
C PRO A 577 8.48 -34.80 15.07
N GLN A 578 8.88 -34.59 16.32
CA GLN A 578 8.27 -33.63 17.25
C GLN A 578 8.86 -32.21 17.15
N ASP A 579 10.07 -32.06 16.61
CA ASP A 579 10.76 -30.76 16.44
C ASP A 579 11.03 -30.52 14.95
N ILE A 580 10.09 -29.82 14.32
CA ILE A 580 10.16 -29.40 12.92
C ILE A 580 10.40 -27.90 12.85
N GLN A 581 11.46 -27.55 12.12
CA GLN A 581 11.67 -26.20 11.62
C GLN A 581 11.06 -26.10 10.21
N PRO A 582 10.32 -25.03 9.88
CA PRO A 582 9.67 -24.87 8.58
C PRO A 582 10.59 -24.99 7.36
N GLU A 583 11.89 -24.73 7.55
CA GLU A 583 12.93 -24.76 6.52
C GLU A 583 13.58 -26.16 6.36
N ASP A 584 13.33 -27.10 7.27
CA ASP A 584 13.87 -28.46 7.22
C ASP A 584 13.06 -29.34 6.25
N TYR A 585 13.41 -29.25 4.96
CA TYR A 585 12.65 -29.92 3.90
C TYR A 585 12.54 -31.43 4.07
N GLU A 586 13.53 -32.10 4.67
CA GLU A 586 13.52 -33.56 4.85
C GLU A 586 12.50 -33.98 5.89
N LYS A 587 12.50 -33.31 7.05
CA LYS A 587 11.52 -33.61 8.10
C LYS A 587 10.12 -33.20 7.68
N VAL A 588 9.98 -32.04 7.03
CA VAL A 588 8.68 -31.55 6.58
C VAL A 588 8.07 -32.54 5.59
N THR A 589 8.77 -32.94 4.52
CA THR A 589 8.21 -33.86 3.52
C THR A 589 7.86 -35.22 4.14
N HIS A 590 8.73 -35.73 5.00
CA HIS A 590 8.49 -36.98 5.72
C HIS A 590 7.18 -36.93 6.53
N VAL A 591 6.92 -35.84 7.26
CA VAL A 591 5.68 -35.68 8.03
C VAL A 591 4.44 -35.57 7.16
N LEU A 592 4.54 -34.88 6.02
CA LEU A 592 3.43 -34.80 5.08
C LEU A 592 3.00 -36.20 4.65
N ASP A 593 3.94 -37.09 4.36
CA ASP A 593 3.65 -38.45 3.92
C ASP A 593 3.04 -39.30 5.04
N GLN A 594 3.57 -39.20 6.27
CA GLN A 594 3.01 -39.92 7.42
C GLN A 594 1.58 -39.47 7.74
N ASN A 595 1.29 -38.17 7.71
CA ASN A 595 -0.07 -37.67 7.92
C ASN A 595 -1.01 -38.11 6.79
N TYR A 596 -0.56 -38.05 5.54
CA TYR A 596 -1.37 -38.52 4.41
C TYR A 596 -1.72 -40.01 4.57
N ASN A 597 -0.76 -40.83 4.99
CA ASN A 597 -0.96 -42.24 5.30
C ASN A 597 -1.98 -42.47 6.42
N ILE A 598 -1.90 -41.72 7.52
CA ILE A 598 -2.87 -41.78 8.62
C ILE A 598 -4.28 -41.46 8.11
N GLY A 599 -4.44 -40.38 7.35
CA GLY A 599 -5.74 -39.97 6.84
C GLY A 599 -6.34 -40.98 5.87
N LEU A 600 -5.52 -41.56 4.98
CA LEU A 600 -5.96 -42.65 4.09
C LEU A 600 -6.41 -43.89 4.86
N ALA A 601 -5.68 -44.29 5.89
CA ALA A 601 -6.05 -45.41 6.74
C ALA A 601 -7.41 -45.17 7.42
N MET A 602 -7.68 -43.94 7.87
CA MET A 602 -8.99 -43.56 8.43
C MET A 602 -10.11 -43.61 7.39
N SER A 603 -9.85 -43.16 6.16
CA SER A 603 -10.80 -43.27 5.05
C SER A 603 -11.12 -44.74 4.72
N ALA A 604 -10.10 -45.59 4.66
CA ALA A 604 -10.28 -47.02 4.43
C ALA A 604 -11.11 -47.68 5.54
N ILE A 605 -10.85 -47.35 6.81
CA ILE A 605 -11.66 -47.80 7.94
C ILE A 605 -13.12 -47.39 7.79
N GLN A 606 -13.40 -46.15 7.38
CA GLN A 606 -14.75 -45.65 7.17
C GLN A 606 -15.54 -46.51 6.16
N THR A 607 -14.89 -46.99 5.11
CA THR A 607 -15.54 -47.88 4.11
C THR A 607 -15.91 -49.26 4.66
N SER A 608 -15.27 -49.70 5.75
CA SER A 608 -15.45 -51.01 6.37
C SER A 608 -16.57 -51.04 7.43
N ILE A 609 -17.15 -49.88 7.75
CA ILE A 609 -18.20 -49.75 8.77
C ILE A 609 -19.59 -49.75 8.09
N PRO A 610 -20.57 -50.52 8.59
CA PRO A 610 -21.92 -50.50 8.05
C PRO A 610 -22.53 -49.09 8.10
N LYS A 611 -23.14 -48.63 7.00
CA LYS A 611 -23.80 -47.31 6.92
C LYS A 611 -25.20 -47.39 7.55
N THR A 612 -25.30 -47.17 8.86
CA THR A 612 -26.55 -47.22 9.65
C THR A 612 -26.75 -45.94 10.47
N SER A 613 -27.97 -45.71 10.98
CA SER A 613 -28.23 -44.55 11.86
C SER A 613 -27.37 -44.54 13.13
N GLN A 614 -26.99 -45.72 13.65
CA GLN A 614 -26.16 -45.86 14.85
C GLN A 614 -24.68 -45.52 14.59
N THR A 615 -24.19 -45.79 13.38
CA THR A 615 -22.79 -45.58 12.99
C THR A 615 -22.55 -44.22 12.34
N GLN A 616 -23.60 -43.44 12.04
CA GLN A 616 -23.49 -42.18 11.30
C GLN A 616 -22.58 -41.14 11.97
N SER A 617 -22.66 -41.00 13.30
CA SER A 617 -21.79 -40.06 14.05
C SER A 617 -20.33 -40.47 13.97
N LEU A 618 -20.06 -41.77 14.14
CA LEU A 618 -18.72 -42.35 14.02
C LEU A 618 -18.14 -42.16 12.61
N LEU A 619 -18.94 -42.44 11.58
CA LEU A 619 -18.57 -42.24 10.18
C LEU A 619 -18.24 -40.77 9.86
N SER A 620 -18.97 -39.83 10.47
CA SER A 620 -18.73 -38.38 10.33
C SER A 620 -17.41 -37.96 10.99
N GLN A 621 -17.12 -38.46 12.19
CA GLN A 621 -15.86 -38.16 12.88
C GLN A 621 -14.65 -38.75 12.15
N LEU A 622 -14.75 -39.99 11.65
CA LEU A 622 -13.71 -40.59 10.80
C LEU A 622 -13.47 -39.77 9.53
N ASP A 623 -14.55 -39.26 8.91
CA ASP A 623 -14.44 -38.38 7.75
C ASP A 623 -13.67 -37.10 8.08
N ILE A 624 -14.02 -36.43 9.20
CA ILE A 624 -13.36 -35.22 9.66
C ILE A 624 -11.86 -35.46 9.87
N TYR A 625 -11.48 -36.51 10.59
CA TYR A 625 -10.06 -36.79 10.83
C TYR A 625 -9.32 -37.21 9.56
N SER A 626 -9.92 -38.05 8.72
CA SER A 626 -9.38 -38.39 7.41
C SER A 626 -9.09 -37.13 6.59
N GLN A 627 -10.06 -36.22 6.52
CA GLN A 627 -9.90 -34.95 5.81
C GLN A 627 -8.84 -34.06 6.45
N ILE A 628 -8.78 -33.95 7.78
CA ILE A 628 -7.76 -33.17 8.49
C ILE A 628 -6.34 -33.64 8.11
N PHE A 629 -6.04 -34.92 8.29
CA PHE A 629 -4.70 -35.46 8.06
C PHE A 629 -4.31 -35.41 6.58
N MET A 630 -5.22 -35.75 5.67
CA MET A 630 -4.94 -35.69 4.22
C MET A 630 -4.85 -34.24 3.71
N LYS A 631 -5.79 -33.37 4.08
CA LYS A 631 -5.91 -32.03 3.48
C LYS A 631 -4.91 -31.03 4.02
N PHE A 632 -4.36 -31.18 5.23
CA PHE A 632 -3.21 -30.36 5.66
C PHE A 632 -1.94 -30.72 4.90
N SER A 633 -1.72 -32.01 4.72
CA SER A 633 -0.59 -32.52 3.94
C SER A 633 -0.70 -32.05 2.48
N HIS A 634 -1.90 -32.14 1.90
CA HIS A 634 -2.19 -31.63 0.55
C HIS A 634 -2.09 -30.10 0.45
N GLY A 635 -2.60 -29.37 1.44
CA GLY A 635 -2.56 -27.92 1.47
C GLY A 635 -1.14 -27.38 1.41
N TYR A 636 -0.18 -28.00 2.11
CA TYR A 636 1.23 -27.63 2.00
C TYR A 636 1.76 -27.79 0.57
N ARG A 637 1.44 -28.92 -0.09
CA ARG A 637 1.85 -29.18 -1.48
C ARG A 637 1.24 -28.16 -2.44
N VAL A 638 -0.02 -27.78 -2.25
CA VAL A 638 -0.70 -26.72 -3.02
C VAL A 638 -0.03 -25.36 -2.79
N ALA A 639 0.29 -25.00 -1.54
CA ALA A 639 0.96 -23.74 -1.22
C ALA A 639 2.29 -23.58 -1.96
N ILE A 640 3.14 -24.61 -1.93
CA ILE A 640 4.42 -24.61 -2.68
C ILE A 640 4.19 -24.52 -4.19
N MET A 641 3.19 -25.23 -4.72
CA MET A 641 2.89 -25.18 -6.14
C MET A 641 2.45 -23.79 -6.60
N MET A 642 1.57 -23.15 -5.83
CA MET A 642 1.11 -21.79 -6.11
C MET A 642 2.25 -20.78 -5.98
N GLN A 643 3.09 -20.92 -4.95
CA GLN A 643 4.28 -20.07 -4.78
C GLN A 643 5.23 -20.22 -5.97
N THR A 644 5.50 -21.45 -6.42
CA THR A 644 6.37 -21.69 -7.58
C THR A 644 5.76 -21.13 -8.87
N ALA A 645 4.43 -21.19 -9.03
CA ALA A 645 3.74 -20.59 -10.17
C ALA A 645 3.86 -19.07 -10.19
N HIS A 646 3.69 -18.45 -9.02
CA HIS A 646 3.80 -17.02 -8.82
C HIS A 646 5.20 -16.52 -9.18
N GLU A 647 6.23 -17.18 -8.64
CA GLU A 647 7.64 -16.87 -8.94
C GLU A 647 7.95 -17.07 -10.43
N GLY A 648 7.40 -18.12 -11.05
CA GLY A 648 7.53 -18.37 -12.49
C GLY A 648 6.91 -17.26 -13.35
N GLU A 649 5.75 -16.74 -12.94
CA GLU A 649 5.08 -15.63 -13.64
C GLU A 649 5.84 -14.30 -13.46
N THR A 650 6.30 -14.00 -12.25
CA THR A 650 7.12 -12.81 -11.97
C THR A 650 8.42 -12.86 -12.77
N LEU A 651 9.09 -14.02 -12.81
CA LEU A 651 10.28 -14.26 -13.62
C LEU A 651 10.01 -14.05 -15.11
N MET A 652 8.93 -14.64 -15.64
CA MET A 652 8.53 -14.48 -17.04
C MET A 652 8.30 -13.01 -17.41
N ARG A 653 7.63 -12.23 -16.55
CA ARG A 653 7.38 -10.79 -16.77
C ARG A 653 8.69 -10.01 -16.79
N ALA A 654 9.59 -10.25 -15.82
CA ALA A 654 10.89 -9.58 -15.75
C ALA A 654 11.78 -9.92 -16.97
N MET A 655 11.83 -11.19 -17.38
CA MET A 655 12.53 -11.61 -18.59
C MET A 655 11.95 -10.95 -19.86
N THR A 656 10.64 -10.76 -19.94
CA THR A 656 10.01 -10.09 -21.09
C THR A 656 10.42 -8.62 -21.19
N GLN A 657 10.53 -7.92 -20.06
CA GLN A 657 11.02 -6.54 -20.01
C GLN A 657 12.49 -6.45 -20.44
N MET A 658 13.32 -7.37 -19.94
CA MET A 658 14.72 -7.52 -20.35
C MET A 658 14.85 -7.78 -21.86
N LEU A 659 14.09 -8.72 -22.42
CA LEU A 659 14.07 -9.00 -23.87
C LEU A 659 13.68 -7.78 -24.70
N THR A 660 12.69 -7.01 -24.24
CA THR A 660 12.25 -5.79 -24.92
C THR A 660 13.39 -4.76 -25.01
N SER A 661 14.18 -4.64 -23.94
CA SER A 661 15.34 -3.74 -23.87
C SER A 661 16.50 -4.22 -24.74
N LEU A 662 16.71 -5.53 -24.85
CA LEU A 662 17.73 -6.13 -25.73
C LEU A 662 17.43 -5.96 -27.23
N ASN A 663 16.19 -5.71 -27.63
CA ASN A 663 15.83 -5.62 -29.06
C ASN A 663 16.57 -4.52 -29.82
N ASN A 664 17.10 -3.52 -29.11
CA ASN A 664 17.84 -2.39 -29.68
C ASN A 664 19.34 -2.67 -29.94
N THR A 665 19.86 -3.85 -29.55
CA THR A 665 21.32 -4.13 -29.48
C THR A 665 21.93 -4.84 -30.72
N GLY A 666 21.17 -5.06 -31.79
CA GLY A 666 21.68 -5.57 -33.07
C GLY A 666 21.95 -7.10 -33.14
N GLU A 667 22.83 -7.55 -34.04
CA GLU A 667 23.12 -8.98 -34.29
C GLU A 667 23.87 -9.70 -33.14
N LYS A 668 24.66 -8.96 -32.35
CA LYS A 668 25.53 -9.54 -31.30
C LYS A 668 24.75 -10.34 -30.25
N THR A 669 23.51 -9.95 -29.96
CA THR A 669 22.64 -10.57 -28.94
C THR A 669 21.53 -11.46 -29.55
N LYS A 670 21.54 -11.70 -30.87
CA LYS A 670 20.44 -12.40 -31.56
C LYS A 670 20.16 -13.79 -31.01
N ALA A 671 21.20 -14.61 -30.83
CA ALA A 671 21.05 -15.97 -30.31
C ALA A 671 20.51 -16.00 -28.86
N LEU A 672 20.91 -15.04 -28.04
CA LEU A 672 20.40 -14.89 -26.67
C LEU A 672 18.93 -14.45 -26.67
N ARG A 673 18.55 -13.50 -27.54
CA ARG A 673 17.16 -13.05 -27.68
C ARG A 673 16.23 -14.17 -28.14
N GLU A 674 16.67 -14.98 -29.11
CA GLU A 674 15.92 -16.15 -29.57
C GLU A 674 15.74 -17.17 -28.44
N SER A 675 16.83 -17.55 -27.76
CA SER A 675 16.81 -18.50 -26.63
C SER A 675 15.95 -18.04 -25.46
N ALA A 676 16.10 -16.78 -25.02
CA ALA A 676 15.32 -16.22 -23.93
C ALA A 676 13.84 -16.01 -24.32
N SER A 677 13.54 -15.65 -25.58
CA SER A 677 12.17 -15.57 -26.10
C SER A 677 11.48 -16.95 -26.10
N ASP A 678 12.19 -18.00 -26.51
CA ASP A 678 11.68 -19.38 -26.46
C ASP A 678 11.42 -19.83 -25.02
N CYS A 679 12.28 -19.43 -24.08
CA CYS A 679 12.09 -19.68 -22.66
C CYS A 679 10.83 -18.98 -22.12
N VAL A 680 10.66 -17.68 -22.41
CA VAL A 680 9.45 -16.91 -22.04
C VAL A 680 8.20 -17.51 -22.65
N ALA A 681 8.22 -17.91 -23.92
CA ALA A 681 7.10 -18.57 -24.58
C ALA A 681 6.75 -19.91 -23.92
N SER A 682 7.76 -20.69 -23.52
CA SER A 682 7.58 -21.97 -22.84
C SER A 682 6.99 -21.79 -21.43
N LEU A 683 7.50 -20.84 -20.65
CA LEU A 683 6.94 -20.46 -19.34
C LEU A 683 5.48 -20.03 -19.48
N LYS A 684 5.18 -19.15 -20.44
CA LYS A 684 3.81 -18.67 -20.72
C LYS A 684 2.85 -19.81 -21.07
N ASN A 685 3.30 -20.78 -21.87
CA ASN A 685 2.47 -21.92 -22.27
C ASN A 685 2.12 -22.82 -21.07
N VAL A 686 3.04 -23.01 -20.12
CA VAL A 686 2.74 -23.78 -18.90
C VAL A 686 1.87 -22.98 -17.95
N LEU A 687 2.26 -21.75 -17.61
CA LEU A 687 1.53 -20.86 -16.68
C LEU A 687 0.09 -20.57 -17.13
N SER A 688 -0.18 -20.53 -18.44
CA SER A 688 -1.53 -20.31 -18.97
C SER A 688 -2.49 -21.51 -18.79
N LYS A 689 -1.98 -22.66 -18.32
CA LYS A 689 -2.75 -23.89 -18.08
C LYS A 689 -2.57 -24.37 -16.64
N PRO A 690 -2.93 -23.55 -15.64
CA PRO A 690 -2.80 -23.97 -14.25
C PRO A 690 -3.74 -25.15 -13.97
N PRO A 691 -3.35 -26.07 -13.06
CA PRO A 691 -4.27 -27.09 -12.59
C PRO A 691 -5.50 -26.44 -11.93
N PRO A 692 -6.60 -27.18 -11.78
CA PRO A 692 -7.73 -26.68 -10.98
C PRO A 692 -7.29 -26.27 -9.58
N TYR A 693 -7.91 -25.21 -9.08
CA TYR A 693 -7.55 -24.62 -7.80
C TYR A 693 -7.63 -25.67 -6.67
N GLY A 694 -6.71 -25.59 -5.70
CA GLY A 694 -6.67 -26.54 -4.59
C GLY A 694 -6.21 -27.96 -4.96
N VAL A 695 -5.80 -28.23 -6.20
CA VAL A 695 -5.24 -29.51 -6.62
C VAL A 695 -3.73 -29.42 -6.83
N PHE A 696 -2.97 -30.20 -6.08
CA PHE A 696 -1.55 -30.38 -6.36
C PHE A 696 -1.35 -31.23 -7.62
N TYR A 697 -0.74 -30.68 -8.66
CA TYR A 697 -0.51 -31.39 -9.92
C TYR A 697 0.99 -31.53 -10.23
N ARG A 698 1.51 -32.75 -10.02
CA ARG A 698 2.94 -33.08 -10.12
C ARG A 698 3.57 -32.76 -11.48
N ASN A 699 2.88 -33.08 -12.58
CA ASN A 699 3.43 -32.84 -13.92
C ASN A 699 3.61 -31.33 -14.18
N TYR A 700 2.62 -30.52 -13.81
CA TYR A 700 2.72 -29.06 -13.92
C TYR A 700 3.88 -28.52 -13.09
N MET A 701 4.03 -28.99 -11.85
CA MET A 701 5.18 -28.63 -11.01
C MET A 701 6.52 -29.04 -11.64
N THR A 702 6.58 -30.21 -12.25
CA THR A 702 7.79 -30.72 -12.93
C THR A 702 8.15 -29.85 -14.13
N ASP A 703 7.15 -29.52 -14.95
CA ASP A 703 7.33 -28.72 -16.16
C ASP A 703 7.73 -27.29 -15.78
N MET A 704 7.06 -26.67 -14.81
CA MET A 704 7.44 -25.36 -14.30
C MET A 704 8.85 -25.35 -13.73
N PHE A 705 9.20 -26.33 -12.91
CA PHE A 705 10.52 -26.40 -12.29
C PHE A 705 11.65 -26.50 -13.34
N LYS A 706 11.47 -27.35 -14.37
CA LYS A 706 12.42 -27.45 -15.49
C LYS A 706 12.54 -26.14 -16.24
N LEU A 707 11.43 -25.45 -16.48
CA LEU A 707 11.41 -24.19 -17.21
C LEU A 707 12.03 -23.05 -16.41
N ILE A 708 11.74 -22.95 -15.11
CA ILE A 708 12.36 -21.94 -14.23
C ILE A 708 13.86 -22.18 -14.11
N THR A 709 14.29 -23.44 -13.98
CA THR A 709 15.73 -23.79 -13.98
C THR A 709 16.41 -23.42 -15.30
N SER A 710 15.71 -23.62 -16.43
CA SER A 710 16.21 -23.21 -17.75
C SER A 710 16.26 -21.67 -17.88
N ALA A 711 15.25 -20.98 -17.37
CA ALA A 711 15.17 -19.52 -17.35
C ALA A 711 16.32 -18.89 -16.56
N TYR A 712 16.79 -19.53 -15.48
CA TYR A 712 17.94 -19.05 -14.71
C TYR A 712 19.21 -18.90 -15.56
N LYS A 713 19.47 -19.87 -16.46
CA LYS A 713 20.60 -19.81 -17.38
C LYS A 713 20.49 -18.59 -18.30
N GLU A 714 19.31 -18.37 -18.87
CA GLU A 714 19.05 -17.26 -19.78
C GLU A 714 19.13 -15.91 -19.06
N VAL A 715 18.58 -15.79 -17.86
CA VAL A 715 18.66 -14.60 -17.00
C VAL A 715 20.11 -14.25 -16.70
N THR A 716 20.93 -15.23 -16.29
CA THR A 716 22.34 -15.00 -15.97
C THR A 716 23.09 -14.45 -17.18
N GLN A 717 22.82 -15.00 -18.37
CA GLN A 717 23.45 -14.57 -19.61
C GLN A 717 22.96 -13.19 -20.07
N MET A 718 21.65 -12.90 -19.92
CA MET A 718 21.11 -11.55 -20.17
C MET A 718 21.70 -10.52 -19.21
N THR A 719 21.77 -10.81 -17.91
CA THR A 719 22.39 -9.93 -16.91
C THR A 719 23.82 -9.58 -17.27
N TRP A 720 24.63 -10.57 -17.67
CA TRP A 720 26.00 -10.34 -18.10
C TRP A 720 26.09 -9.44 -19.35
N GLU A 721 25.26 -9.69 -20.37
CA GLU A 721 25.21 -8.81 -21.55
C GLU A 721 24.74 -7.40 -21.19
N PHE A 722 23.78 -7.25 -20.28
CA PHE A 722 23.34 -5.95 -19.78
C PHE A 722 24.44 -5.20 -19.03
N GLU A 723 25.22 -5.89 -18.20
CA GLU A 723 26.38 -5.31 -17.53
C GLU A 723 27.46 -4.87 -18.52
N GLN A 724 27.61 -5.54 -19.67
CA GLN A 724 28.57 -5.16 -20.70
C GLN A 724 28.07 -4.01 -21.60
N ILE A 725 26.76 -3.93 -21.87
CA ILE A 725 26.16 -2.99 -22.83
C ILE A 725 25.75 -1.67 -22.16
N PHE A 726 25.34 -1.70 -20.89
CA PHE A 726 24.67 -0.56 -20.21
C PHE A 726 25.50 0.05 -19.08
N VAL A 727 26.84 -0.05 -19.13
CA VAL A 727 27.75 0.53 -18.11
C VAL A 727 27.53 2.04 -17.93
N ASP A 728 27.11 2.76 -18.99
CA ASP A 728 27.03 4.23 -19.02
C ASP A 728 25.69 4.81 -19.56
N SER A 729 24.59 4.05 -19.61
CA SER A 729 23.32 4.49 -20.25
C SER A 729 22.09 4.52 -19.32
N ASN A 730 21.16 5.44 -19.59
CA ASN A 730 19.95 5.75 -18.79
C ASN A 730 18.91 4.61 -18.69
N ASP A 731 18.94 3.61 -19.57
CA ASP A 731 18.12 2.38 -19.46
C ASP A 731 18.54 1.47 -18.29
N SER A 732 19.64 1.78 -17.59
CA SER A 732 20.20 0.92 -16.54
C SER A 732 19.28 0.74 -15.33
N ALA A 733 18.39 1.68 -14.99
CA ALA A 733 17.55 1.56 -13.79
C ALA A 733 16.45 0.48 -13.94
N ASN A 734 15.70 0.51 -15.05
CA ASN A 734 14.67 -0.49 -15.33
C ASN A 734 15.28 -1.88 -15.51
N ILE A 735 16.40 -1.96 -16.23
CA ILE A 735 17.15 -3.21 -16.43
C ILE A 735 17.71 -3.73 -15.09
N ARG A 736 18.32 -2.87 -14.25
CA ARG A 736 18.80 -3.26 -12.91
C ARG A 736 17.68 -3.75 -12.02
N ASN A 737 16.52 -3.09 -12.06
CA ASN A 737 15.34 -3.53 -11.32
C ASN A 737 14.85 -4.90 -11.83
N SER A 738 14.72 -5.10 -13.15
CA SER A 738 14.37 -6.41 -13.70
C SER A 738 15.40 -7.49 -13.34
N ILE A 739 16.69 -7.17 -13.32
CA ILE A 739 17.76 -8.08 -12.87
C ILE A 739 17.60 -8.41 -11.38
N MET A 740 17.35 -7.41 -10.52
CA MET A 740 17.11 -7.62 -9.10
C MET A 740 15.86 -8.47 -8.84
N THR A 741 14.76 -8.20 -9.55
CA THR A 741 13.53 -9.02 -9.48
C THR A 741 13.80 -10.45 -9.93
N CYS A 742 14.49 -10.65 -11.06
CA CYS A 742 14.92 -11.97 -11.50
C CYS A 742 15.77 -12.69 -10.45
N ASN A 743 16.74 -12.01 -9.84
CA ASN A 743 17.59 -12.57 -8.79
C ASN A 743 16.77 -12.97 -7.55
N LYS A 744 15.84 -12.12 -7.09
CA LYS A 744 14.93 -12.44 -5.97
C LYS A 744 14.08 -13.67 -6.27
N CYS A 745 13.48 -13.74 -7.47
CA CYS A 745 12.68 -14.90 -7.89
C CYS A 745 13.52 -16.17 -7.91
N VAL A 746 14.75 -16.09 -8.44
CA VAL A 746 15.69 -17.21 -8.46
C VAL A 746 16.07 -17.66 -7.05
N GLU A 747 16.40 -16.73 -6.15
CA GLU A 747 16.69 -17.05 -4.74
C GLU A 747 15.52 -17.76 -4.06
N ASN A 748 14.29 -17.30 -4.30
CA ASN A 748 13.08 -17.92 -3.74
C ASN A 748 12.81 -19.31 -4.34
N VAL A 749 13.04 -19.49 -5.64
CA VAL A 749 12.95 -20.81 -6.29
C VAL A 749 14.02 -21.75 -5.74
N ILE A 750 15.26 -21.29 -5.54
CA ILE A 750 16.32 -22.09 -4.93
C ILE A 750 15.94 -22.52 -3.50
N LYS A 751 15.31 -21.64 -2.71
CA LYS A 751 14.83 -21.97 -1.36
C LYS A 751 13.72 -23.03 -1.37
N THR A 752 12.84 -23.00 -2.36
CA THR A 752 11.70 -23.94 -2.47
C THR A 752 12.06 -25.23 -3.22
N MET A 753 13.14 -25.23 -4.00
CA MET A 753 13.61 -26.34 -4.85
C MET A 753 13.81 -27.67 -4.11
N PRO A 754 14.44 -27.73 -2.92
CA PRO A 754 14.58 -28.99 -2.18
C PRO A 754 13.24 -29.65 -1.83
N PHE A 755 12.24 -28.83 -1.47
CA PHE A 755 10.89 -29.29 -1.19
C PHE A 755 10.22 -29.83 -2.46
N VAL A 756 10.31 -29.09 -3.58
CA VAL A 756 9.76 -29.52 -4.87
C VAL A 756 10.36 -30.83 -5.34
N HIS A 757 11.69 -30.98 -5.24
CA HIS A 757 12.39 -32.21 -5.62
C HIS A 757 11.95 -33.41 -4.79
N ARG A 758 11.72 -33.23 -3.48
CA ARG A 758 11.34 -34.34 -2.61
C ARG A 758 9.86 -34.71 -2.72
N LEU A 759 8.98 -33.71 -2.81
CA LEU A 759 7.55 -33.90 -3.14
C LEU A 759 7.35 -34.58 -4.50
N PHE A 760 8.33 -34.49 -5.41
CA PHE A 760 8.32 -35.20 -6.67
C PHE A 760 8.56 -36.71 -6.52
N HIS A 761 9.21 -37.23 -5.47
CA HIS A 761 9.60 -38.65 -5.42
C HIS A 761 8.75 -39.54 -4.49
N GLU A 762 7.97 -38.97 -3.57
CA GLU A 762 7.40 -39.70 -2.42
C GLU A 762 5.86 -39.68 -2.34
N ASN A 763 5.15 -40.22 -3.34
CA ASN A 763 3.75 -40.64 -3.15
C ASN A 763 3.63 -42.12 -3.52
N ARG A 764 4.18 -42.98 -2.67
CA ARG A 764 3.90 -44.41 -2.70
C ARG A 764 3.02 -44.73 -1.51
N LEU A 765 1.81 -45.18 -1.82
CA LEU A 765 0.94 -45.80 -0.84
C LEU A 765 1.67 -47.01 -0.28
N GLU A 766 1.86 -47.04 1.04
CA GLU A 766 2.53 -48.15 1.72
C GLU A 766 1.76 -49.46 1.50
N VAL A 767 0.43 -49.37 1.30
CA VAL A 767 -0.45 -50.49 0.93
C VAL A 767 -1.32 -50.11 -0.29
N PRO A 768 -0.86 -50.41 -1.51
CA PRO A 768 -1.57 -50.17 -2.77
C PRO A 768 -3.05 -50.55 -2.83
N ALA A 769 -3.40 -51.67 -2.21
CA ALA A 769 -4.74 -52.23 -2.33
C ALA A 769 -5.81 -51.43 -1.55
N LEU A 770 -5.43 -50.63 -0.54
CA LEU A 770 -6.36 -49.73 0.15
C LEU A 770 -6.90 -48.62 -0.77
N SER A 771 -6.13 -48.23 -1.78
CA SER A 771 -6.52 -47.20 -2.74
C SER A 771 -7.62 -47.66 -3.69
N GLY A 772 -7.70 -48.96 -3.99
CA GLY A 772 -8.79 -49.52 -4.78
C GLY A 772 -10.15 -49.35 -4.10
N VAL A 773 -10.19 -49.57 -2.79
CA VAL A 773 -11.38 -49.42 -1.94
C VAL A 773 -11.84 -47.95 -1.90
N ILE A 774 -10.91 -47.02 -1.68
CA ILE A 774 -11.20 -45.56 -1.59
C ILE A 774 -11.64 -45.00 -2.96
N ALA A 775 -10.99 -45.43 -4.05
CA ALA A 775 -11.29 -44.94 -5.39
C ALA A 775 -12.71 -45.31 -5.84
N LYS A 776 -13.21 -46.50 -5.45
CA LYS A 776 -14.58 -46.94 -5.79
C LYS A 776 -15.65 -46.04 -5.18
N ASP A 777 -15.55 -45.74 -3.88
CA ASP A 777 -16.49 -44.85 -3.18
C ASP A 777 -16.37 -43.40 -3.70
N SER A 778 -15.15 -42.94 -4.00
CA SER A 778 -14.91 -41.59 -4.54
C SER A 778 -15.52 -41.37 -5.92
N ILE A 779 -15.38 -42.33 -6.84
CA ILE A 779 -16.01 -42.25 -8.17
C ILE A 779 -17.53 -42.31 -8.07
N GLU A 780 -18.08 -43.15 -7.18
CA GLU A 780 -19.52 -43.23 -6.97
C GLU A 780 -20.10 -41.89 -6.49
N LYS A 781 -19.44 -41.25 -5.52
CA LYS A 781 -19.79 -39.89 -5.06
C LYS A 781 -19.73 -38.88 -6.21
N CYS A 782 -18.71 -38.94 -7.06
CA CYS A 782 -18.62 -38.06 -8.24
C CYS A 782 -19.79 -38.29 -9.21
N ILE A 783 -20.16 -39.54 -9.48
CA ILE A 783 -21.31 -39.87 -10.34
C ILE A 783 -22.60 -39.28 -9.79
N GLN A 784 -22.83 -39.40 -8.47
CA GLN A 784 -24.01 -38.82 -7.82
C GLN A 784 -24.02 -37.29 -7.94
N GLN A 785 -22.88 -36.63 -7.76
CA GLN A 785 -22.74 -35.18 -7.92
C GLN A 785 -22.98 -34.73 -9.36
N ILE A 786 -22.46 -35.45 -10.36
CA ILE A 786 -22.70 -35.15 -11.78
C ILE A 786 -24.18 -35.33 -12.13
N LYS A 787 -24.84 -36.37 -11.60
CA LYS A 787 -26.29 -36.58 -11.77
C LYS A 787 -27.10 -35.43 -11.15
N HIS A 788 -26.68 -34.92 -9.99
CA HIS A 788 -27.32 -33.75 -9.39
C HIS A 788 -27.12 -32.48 -10.22
N LEU A 789 -25.89 -32.25 -10.70
CA LEU A 789 -25.58 -31.17 -11.63
C LEU A 789 -26.41 -31.26 -12.91
N GLN A 790 -26.63 -32.45 -13.45
CA GLN A 790 -27.47 -32.67 -14.62
C GLN A 790 -28.94 -32.31 -14.39
N SER A 791 -29.44 -32.50 -13.15
CA SER A 791 -30.85 -32.23 -12.82
C SER A 791 -31.17 -30.73 -12.73
N ASP A 792 -30.24 -29.93 -12.21
CA ASP A 792 -30.35 -28.46 -12.17
C ASP A 792 -28.96 -27.83 -12.30
N PRO A 793 -28.48 -27.59 -13.54
CA PRO A 793 -27.15 -27.07 -13.78
C PRO A 793 -26.92 -25.68 -13.17
N VAL A 794 -27.94 -24.83 -13.11
CA VAL A 794 -27.82 -23.43 -12.68
C VAL A 794 -27.68 -23.33 -11.16
N GLN A 795 -28.42 -24.14 -10.40
CA GLN A 795 -28.29 -24.16 -8.94
C GLN A 795 -27.04 -24.93 -8.49
N ASN A 796 -26.64 -25.95 -9.24
CA ASN A 796 -25.61 -26.89 -8.80
C ASN A 796 -24.22 -26.68 -9.44
N TYR A 797 -24.01 -25.68 -10.30
CA TYR A 797 -22.71 -25.50 -10.98
C TYR A 797 -21.52 -25.38 -10.03
N VAL A 798 -21.74 -24.83 -8.84
CA VAL A 798 -20.70 -24.71 -7.81
C VAL A 798 -20.21 -26.11 -7.36
N SER A 799 -21.10 -27.09 -7.30
CA SER A 799 -20.76 -28.49 -6.98
C SER A 799 -19.97 -29.20 -8.08
N ALA A 800 -20.03 -28.69 -9.32
CA ALA A 800 -19.23 -29.19 -10.43
C ALA A 800 -17.73 -28.99 -10.15
N PHE A 801 -17.33 -27.84 -9.59
CA PHE A 801 -15.94 -27.58 -9.25
C PHE A 801 -15.39 -28.54 -8.18
N ASN A 802 -16.19 -28.89 -7.16
CA ASN A 802 -15.84 -29.95 -6.20
C ASN A 802 -15.64 -31.30 -6.90
N THR A 803 -16.52 -31.61 -7.85
CA THR A 803 -16.45 -32.86 -8.63
C THR A 803 -15.17 -32.89 -9.48
N VAL A 804 -14.80 -31.76 -10.10
CA VAL A 804 -13.53 -31.61 -10.84
C VAL A 804 -12.34 -31.91 -9.94
N ILE A 805 -12.27 -31.29 -8.76
CA ILE A 805 -11.19 -31.50 -7.79
C ILE A 805 -11.10 -32.99 -7.42
N LYS A 806 -12.22 -33.60 -7.01
CA LYS A 806 -12.26 -35.02 -6.60
C LYS A 806 -11.88 -35.99 -7.72
N LEU A 807 -12.32 -35.74 -8.96
CA LEU A 807 -11.97 -36.57 -10.10
C LEU A 807 -10.46 -36.52 -10.38
N ILE A 808 -9.82 -35.36 -10.23
CA ILE A 808 -8.38 -35.23 -10.44
C ILE A 808 -7.58 -35.83 -9.28
N GLU A 809 -8.01 -35.61 -8.03
CA GLU A 809 -7.41 -36.27 -6.86
C GLU A 809 -7.48 -37.81 -7.03
N THR A 810 -8.67 -38.34 -7.35
CA THR A 810 -8.87 -39.78 -7.57
C THR A 810 -8.03 -40.31 -8.74
N SER A 811 -7.95 -39.55 -9.84
CA SER A 811 -7.11 -39.87 -11.00
C SER A 811 -5.65 -40.01 -10.61
N TYR A 812 -5.15 -39.12 -9.73
CA TYR A 812 -3.78 -39.17 -9.25
C TYR A 812 -3.53 -40.38 -8.35
N ASP A 813 -4.40 -40.59 -7.37
CA ASP A 813 -4.26 -41.70 -6.41
C ASP A 813 -4.17 -43.05 -7.12
N ILE A 814 -5.05 -43.30 -8.09
CA ILE A 814 -5.02 -44.55 -8.87
C ILE A 814 -3.92 -44.54 -9.95
N GLY A 815 -3.58 -43.38 -10.50
CA GLY A 815 -2.60 -43.24 -11.59
C GLY A 815 -1.18 -43.66 -11.21
N THR A 816 -0.90 -43.80 -9.91
CA THR A 816 0.35 -44.37 -9.39
C THR A 816 0.58 -45.83 -9.75
N PHE A 817 -0.48 -46.57 -10.14
CA PHE A 817 -0.36 -47.96 -10.60
C PHE A 817 -0.45 -48.05 -12.12
N THR A 818 0.50 -48.78 -12.71
CA THR A 818 0.60 -48.99 -14.17
C THR A 818 -0.68 -49.54 -14.78
N GLY A 819 -1.44 -50.37 -14.04
CA GLY A 819 -2.72 -50.92 -14.49
C GLY A 819 -3.88 -49.91 -14.58
N PHE A 820 -3.81 -48.79 -13.86
CA PHE A 820 -4.89 -47.78 -13.80
C PHE A 820 -4.65 -46.56 -14.69
N LYS A 821 -3.51 -46.46 -15.37
CA LYS A 821 -3.12 -45.27 -16.16
C LYS A 821 -4.19 -44.81 -17.16
N ASN A 822 -4.84 -45.74 -17.86
CA ASN A 822 -5.89 -45.41 -18.83
C ASN A 822 -7.17 -44.90 -18.15
N ILE A 823 -7.50 -45.42 -16.96
CA ILE A 823 -8.65 -44.98 -16.16
C ILE A 823 -8.37 -43.58 -15.59
N ALA A 824 -7.18 -43.37 -15.03
CA ALA A 824 -6.71 -42.09 -14.54
C ALA A 824 -6.79 -41.00 -15.62
N ASN A 825 -6.28 -41.27 -16.82
CA ASN A 825 -6.35 -40.34 -17.95
C ASN A 825 -7.81 -40.02 -18.35
N SER A 826 -8.68 -41.03 -18.36
CA SER A 826 -10.11 -40.84 -18.65
C SER A 826 -10.78 -39.93 -17.61
N LEU A 827 -10.54 -40.16 -16.31
CA LEU A 827 -11.10 -39.31 -15.25
C LEU A 827 -10.62 -37.85 -15.38
N LYS A 828 -9.35 -37.65 -15.73
CA LYS A 828 -8.78 -36.31 -15.95
C LYS A 828 -9.46 -35.57 -17.10
N GLN A 829 -9.67 -36.23 -18.24
CA GLN A 829 -10.37 -35.64 -19.40
C GLN A 829 -11.81 -35.23 -19.05
N ASN A 830 -12.51 -36.06 -18.26
CA ASN A 830 -13.87 -35.74 -17.82
C ASN A 830 -13.89 -34.58 -16.81
N ALA A 831 -12.88 -34.47 -15.95
CA ALA A 831 -12.72 -33.33 -15.06
C ALA A 831 -12.46 -32.02 -15.83
N GLU A 832 -11.60 -32.04 -16.85
CA GLU A 832 -11.35 -30.88 -17.73
C GLU A 832 -12.64 -30.44 -18.47
N LEU A 833 -13.45 -31.39 -18.93
CA LEU A 833 -14.76 -31.11 -19.54
C LEU A 833 -15.72 -30.45 -18.53
N LEU A 834 -15.81 -30.98 -17.31
CA LEU A 834 -16.66 -30.43 -16.25
C LEU A 834 -16.22 -29.04 -15.79
N ASP A 835 -14.93 -28.76 -15.74
CA ASP A 835 -14.39 -27.43 -15.41
C ASP A 835 -14.81 -26.38 -16.46
N SER A 836 -14.77 -26.75 -17.74
CA SER A 836 -15.29 -25.91 -18.83
C SER A 836 -16.81 -25.74 -18.78
N VAL A 837 -17.56 -26.77 -18.37
CA VAL A 837 -19.01 -26.67 -18.15
C VAL A 837 -19.31 -25.69 -17.02
N ALA A 838 -18.68 -25.87 -15.86
CA ALA A 838 -18.91 -25.07 -14.67
C ALA A 838 -18.61 -23.57 -14.93
N THR A 839 -17.52 -23.29 -15.65
CA THR A 839 -17.13 -21.92 -16.04
C THR A 839 -18.17 -21.28 -16.98
N ARG A 840 -18.73 -22.02 -17.93
CA ARG A 840 -19.77 -21.49 -18.85
C ARG A 840 -21.09 -21.19 -18.12
N ILE A 841 -21.51 -22.07 -17.20
CA ILE A 841 -22.71 -21.83 -16.38
C ILE A 841 -22.50 -20.58 -15.50
N ALA A 842 -21.32 -20.44 -14.88
CA ALA A 842 -20.97 -19.28 -14.04
C ALA A 842 -20.97 -17.93 -14.80
N LEU A 843 -20.81 -17.96 -16.12
CA LEU A 843 -20.86 -16.81 -17.02
C LEU A 843 -22.20 -16.64 -17.76
N SER A 844 -23.26 -17.30 -17.28
CA SER A 844 -24.62 -17.21 -17.85
C SER A 844 -24.79 -17.79 -19.27
N GLY A 845 -23.88 -18.67 -19.71
CA GLY A 845 -23.84 -19.16 -21.09
C GLY A 845 -24.39 -20.58 -21.31
N GLY A 846 -25.51 -20.68 -22.04
CA GLY A 846 -25.80 -21.75 -23.02
C GLY A 846 -26.21 -23.15 -22.55
N THR A 847 -26.62 -23.97 -23.52
CA THR A 847 -26.96 -25.40 -23.38
C THR A 847 -25.73 -26.24 -23.01
N VAL A 848 -25.59 -26.61 -21.73
CA VAL A 848 -24.49 -27.42 -21.20
C VAL A 848 -24.85 -28.90 -20.97
N ASN A 849 -26.12 -29.27 -21.15
CA ASN A 849 -26.63 -30.59 -20.79
C ASN A 849 -25.98 -31.75 -21.54
N GLU A 850 -25.59 -31.57 -22.81
CA GLU A 850 -24.90 -32.62 -23.57
C GLU A 850 -23.47 -32.86 -23.06
N ASP A 851 -22.75 -31.80 -22.69
CA ASP A 851 -21.41 -31.94 -22.10
C ASP A 851 -21.45 -32.57 -20.71
N ILE A 852 -22.48 -32.28 -19.90
CA ILE A 852 -22.71 -32.95 -18.62
C ILE A 852 -23.01 -34.44 -18.83
N LYS A 853 -23.85 -34.79 -19.83
CA LYS A 853 -24.13 -36.20 -20.20
C LYS A 853 -22.87 -36.92 -20.64
N LEU A 854 -22.03 -36.28 -21.45
CA LEU A 854 -20.75 -36.84 -21.90
C LEU A 854 -19.81 -37.09 -20.73
N ALA A 855 -19.67 -36.13 -19.82
CA ALA A 855 -18.87 -36.28 -18.60
C ALA A 855 -19.38 -37.43 -17.72
N LEU A 856 -20.70 -37.50 -17.51
CA LEU A 856 -21.33 -38.57 -16.72
C LEU A 856 -21.04 -39.94 -17.31
N LYS A 857 -21.25 -40.10 -18.63
CA LYS A 857 -20.99 -41.35 -19.33
C LYS A 857 -19.52 -41.75 -19.22
N GLY A 858 -18.60 -40.81 -19.39
CA GLY A 858 -17.16 -41.06 -19.27
C GLY A 858 -16.74 -41.52 -17.87
N VAL A 859 -17.30 -40.93 -16.82
CA VAL A 859 -17.04 -41.33 -15.42
C VAL A 859 -17.68 -42.69 -15.10
N GLU A 860 -18.90 -42.96 -15.59
CA GLU A 860 -19.55 -44.28 -15.44
C GLU A 860 -18.78 -45.39 -16.17
N GLU A 861 -18.22 -45.11 -17.35
CA GLU A 861 -17.34 -46.05 -18.07
C GLU A 861 -16.03 -46.28 -17.32
N ALA A 862 -15.44 -45.23 -16.73
CA ALA A 862 -14.25 -45.36 -15.88
C ALA A 862 -14.54 -46.23 -14.65
N GLN A 863 -15.69 -46.04 -14.00
CA GLN A 863 -16.13 -46.86 -12.86
C GLN A 863 -16.25 -48.34 -13.24
N LYS A 864 -16.90 -48.65 -14.37
CA LYS A 864 -17.06 -50.02 -14.87
C LYS A 864 -15.73 -50.72 -15.12
N ARG A 865 -14.72 -49.98 -15.58
CA ARG A 865 -13.37 -50.51 -15.79
C ARG A 865 -12.57 -50.63 -14.48
N LEU A 866 -12.86 -49.79 -13.50
CA LEU A 866 -12.18 -49.78 -12.21
C LEU A 866 -12.60 -50.97 -11.34
N ILE A 867 -13.90 -51.28 -11.28
CA ILE A 867 -14.47 -52.29 -10.37
C ILE A 867 -13.74 -53.64 -10.42
N PRO A 868 -13.52 -54.29 -11.59
CA PRO A 868 -12.90 -55.63 -11.62
C PRO A 868 -11.45 -55.64 -11.11
N ILE A 869 -10.76 -54.51 -11.24
CA ILE A 869 -9.36 -54.38 -10.81
C ILE A 869 -9.31 -54.13 -9.30
N CYS A 870 -10.22 -53.30 -8.76
CA CYS A 870 -10.34 -53.13 -7.32
C CYS A 870 -10.71 -54.44 -6.62
N GLU A 871 -11.63 -55.22 -7.18
CA GLU A 871 -12.01 -56.54 -6.65
C GLU A 871 -10.82 -57.52 -6.65
N ALA A 872 -9.92 -57.44 -7.64
CA ALA A 872 -8.69 -58.23 -7.65
C ALA A 872 -7.71 -57.82 -6.53
N LEU A 873 -7.55 -56.52 -6.29
CA LEU A 873 -6.70 -56.00 -5.19
C LEU A 873 -7.29 -56.31 -3.80
N GLU A 874 -8.61 -56.28 -3.66
CA GLU A 874 -9.32 -56.69 -2.45
C GLU A 874 -9.10 -58.19 -2.16
N PHE A 875 -9.06 -59.02 -3.20
CA PHE A 875 -8.72 -60.43 -3.06
C PHE A 875 -7.26 -60.65 -2.62
N GLU A 876 -6.32 -59.85 -3.14
CA GLU A 876 -4.92 -59.86 -2.68
C GLU A 876 -4.80 -59.52 -1.19
N LEU A 877 -5.55 -58.52 -0.68
CA LEU A 877 -5.56 -58.15 0.73
C LEU A 877 -5.95 -59.32 1.65
N VAL A 878 -7.02 -60.03 1.30
CA VAL A 878 -7.50 -61.18 2.08
C VAL A 878 -6.50 -62.35 2.02
N SER A 879 -5.70 -62.44 0.95
CA SER A 879 -4.68 -63.47 0.79
C SER A 879 -3.40 -63.21 1.60
N MET A 880 -3.10 -61.94 1.94
CA MET A 880 -1.93 -61.53 2.76
C MET A 880 -2.01 -61.93 4.24
N GLN A 881 -3.15 -62.46 4.71
CA GLN A 881 -3.31 -63.00 6.06
C GLN A 881 -2.86 -64.48 6.19
N LYS A 882 -2.49 -65.14 5.09
CA LYS A 882 -1.86 -66.47 5.09
C LYS A 882 -0.35 -66.33 5.04
#